data_AF-A0A9W9C5L7-F1
#
_entry.id   AF-A0A9W9C5L7-F1
#
_cell.length_a   1.000
_cell.length_b   1.000
_cell.length_c   1.000
_cell.angle_alpha   90.00
_cell.angle_beta   90.00
_cell.angle_gamma   90.00
#
_symmetry.space_group_name_H-M   'P 1'
#
loop_
_entity.id
_entity.type
_entity.pdbx_description
1 polymer ?
#
loop_
_entity_poly.entity_id
_entity_poly.type
_entity_poly.pdbx_seq_one_letter_code
_entity_poly.pdbx_strand_id
1 'polypeptide(L)'
;MLRHSDLAVSRAIFKPTTEVYQDLCKQTGRKPKTLEVEVNGKGSKEVRAHWVGDEGADVVVLYLHGGGYTQPASPGHLKYLDGLVQDLNDNTEGAASISFLVLAYSLAPEQATYPTQLREAAAALSHLVTVCGRSPSSIVLAGDSAGGGLALALLSHILRPKAGVPHVGLQMPLRGVLLFSPWVSFSTEFASYIRNKESDTLSAYILKKWAAMYLGEMDGGDEREVTWDVRSNDVYAEAFLAEPSWWSGLDSVVESMLIWVGGQELLHDPITDFVTKLKEGWKAQGGLEDDIVVIEGRDEAHIGPILNVSLGKKSKRMSQVDVETEKHAELQQRGIMATTTGSNGALETISYQYDSGDVTYNVTVSKEVFTLVAQNVMCAYPISDIYAPASRYLFYVLVALTFCSIRIRWLSHVFFGAVVAYAACAAINAFIIISHPPKLQDPQNVTIPYIPSNSNWTTGDDQVQALVTNTTYVEIQPDAVELDIDPITAIVVTACLVGLPLQIWSRTMRSSIIIRYMILLWNLIMLAASICALLAWPTTNLASPQYRFCFAGVLDSDSQASDGWDPKYWTGSWNATINDIFGHPQTTWQELSNNCFYPCWNTTQIIRQRSSLKSVVSDPHTNFAKLHNPNRAGDDAFAPLIYVAVWVFAAAQIFLYLVSALRLGSDELRSTIHEPHHLFRKKRLVWRQLARDARYSWITLRGIYRLPLRISRRIREREERPLLRDLIPVLRLLIDIIALIILVAVFLLSPCIVVAFICWIEWYIRNDGSANESINQVGQWAPLVSVGVVFLASALYHVLKEPLASEHEIRKEIEQNEASLQKLRRKLEKSSGIEDVELIIMSTSNALMIEKLQPKNVTPEMLEDAAALFSSSYGIWGPLAAEKIGKYCKPGQRVKMSVARLREQCLAPDTRSVFVRALSNGELAGYAFATRWDYQGHQVCWVTQLCVSPAFRNQKLATKLLFELRTGETDRSFGILSSHPHAILAALRAFGRGIEEVDMDMARLYAQGIIDASPVEYVKGAKLTGTLFGTGSGMESGTCCADTSFWVDHTEPLAALQQVKGKGVQWPFGELPEGCEYVVLVKGADVD
;
A
#
# COMPACT_ATOMS: atom_id res chain seq x y z
N MET A 1 8.21 -27.26 -6.42
CA MET A 1 8.39 -28.03 -7.67
C MET A 1 8.97 -29.42 -7.38
N LEU A 2 10.10 -29.53 -6.67
CA LEU A 2 10.75 -30.83 -6.35
C LEU A 2 9.93 -31.81 -5.47
N ARG A 3 8.99 -31.31 -4.65
CA ARG A 3 8.13 -32.16 -3.78
C ARG A 3 7.18 -33.09 -4.56
N HIS A 4 6.88 -32.77 -5.82
CA HIS A 4 5.92 -33.49 -6.65
C HIS A 4 6.50 -33.96 -8.00
N SER A 5 7.83 -33.88 -8.19
CA SER A 5 8.50 -34.33 -9.41
C SER A 5 9.14 -35.70 -9.19
N ASP A 6 8.77 -36.66 -10.04
CA ASP A 6 9.50 -37.92 -10.23
C ASP A 6 10.96 -37.64 -10.63
N LEU A 7 11.91 -38.45 -10.16
CA LEU A 7 13.34 -38.29 -10.47
C LEU A 7 13.59 -38.31 -11.97
N ALA A 8 12.86 -39.16 -12.71
CA ALA A 8 12.93 -39.23 -14.17
C ALA A 8 12.52 -37.89 -14.82
N VAL A 9 11.48 -37.25 -14.29
CA VAL A 9 11.02 -35.93 -14.75
C VAL A 9 12.02 -34.84 -14.38
N SER A 10 12.57 -34.87 -13.16
CA SER A 10 13.62 -33.93 -12.73
C SER A 10 14.84 -34.00 -13.65
N ARG A 11 15.33 -35.20 -13.96
CA ARG A 11 16.47 -35.41 -14.86
C ARG A 11 16.15 -35.19 -16.34
N ALA A 12 14.89 -35.25 -16.75
CA ALA A 12 14.51 -34.82 -18.10
C ALA A 12 14.61 -33.28 -18.25
N ILE A 13 14.44 -32.54 -17.15
CA ILE A 13 14.59 -31.08 -17.11
C ILE A 13 16.07 -30.69 -17.00
N PHE A 14 16.84 -31.40 -16.18
CA PHE A 14 18.28 -31.14 -15.99
C PHE A 14 19.15 -32.04 -16.87
N LYS A 15 19.79 -31.43 -17.88
CA LYS A 15 20.72 -32.13 -18.77
C LYS A 15 21.88 -32.78 -17.98
N PRO A 16 22.45 -33.90 -18.46
CA PRO A 16 23.66 -34.50 -17.87
C PRO A 16 24.82 -33.50 -17.76
N THR A 17 25.65 -33.63 -16.72
CA THR A 17 26.80 -32.73 -16.44
C THR A 17 27.66 -32.48 -17.68
N THR A 18 27.94 -33.53 -18.47
CA THR A 18 28.73 -33.41 -19.70
C THR A 18 28.05 -32.57 -20.78
N GLU A 19 26.74 -32.67 -20.94
CA GLU A 19 26.01 -31.85 -21.91
C GLU A 19 25.96 -30.39 -21.46
N VAL A 20 25.76 -30.14 -20.16
CA VAL A 20 25.80 -28.79 -19.58
C VAL A 20 27.18 -28.16 -19.81
N TYR A 21 28.25 -28.93 -19.66
CA TYR A 21 29.61 -28.49 -19.97
C TYR A 21 29.81 -28.17 -21.44
N GLN A 22 29.37 -29.05 -22.35
CA GLN A 22 29.45 -28.79 -23.79
C GLN A 22 28.67 -27.53 -24.18
N ASP A 23 27.52 -27.28 -23.55
CA ASP A 23 26.73 -26.08 -23.78
C ASP A 23 27.42 -24.82 -23.25
N LEU A 24 28.12 -24.88 -22.12
CA LEU A 24 28.97 -23.79 -21.64
C LEU A 24 30.09 -23.51 -22.64
N CYS A 25 30.81 -24.53 -23.10
CA CYS A 25 31.88 -24.39 -24.09
C CYS A 25 31.38 -23.74 -25.40
N LYS A 26 30.19 -24.13 -25.88
CA LYS A 26 29.55 -23.50 -27.04
C LYS A 26 29.22 -22.02 -26.78
N GLN A 27 28.74 -21.69 -25.58
CA GLN A 27 28.41 -20.32 -25.19
C GLN A 27 29.65 -19.42 -25.05
N THR A 28 30.76 -19.96 -24.53
CA THR A 28 32.01 -19.21 -24.32
C THR A 28 32.97 -19.29 -25.51
N GLY A 29 32.62 -20.04 -26.56
CA GLY A 29 33.48 -20.25 -27.74
C GLY A 29 34.72 -21.11 -27.49
N ARG A 30 34.81 -21.80 -26.34
CA ARG A 30 35.94 -22.66 -25.96
C ARG A 30 35.76 -24.08 -26.50
N LYS A 31 36.86 -24.76 -26.81
CA LYS A 31 36.81 -26.19 -27.19
C LYS A 31 36.64 -27.05 -25.92
N PRO A 32 35.69 -28.01 -25.89
CA PRO A 32 35.54 -28.92 -24.75
C PRO A 32 36.82 -29.73 -24.52
N LYS A 33 37.32 -29.73 -23.28
CA LYS A 33 38.44 -30.55 -22.82
C LYS A 33 37.95 -31.48 -21.70
N THR A 34 37.99 -32.78 -21.96
CA THR A 34 37.48 -33.82 -21.05
C THR A 34 38.57 -34.82 -20.76
N LEU A 35 38.72 -35.16 -19.48
CA LEU A 35 39.57 -36.22 -18.97
C LEU A 35 38.71 -37.47 -18.73
N GLU A 36 39.14 -38.60 -19.26
CA GLU A 36 38.54 -39.92 -19.00
C GLU A 36 39.37 -40.61 -17.92
N VAL A 37 38.73 -40.97 -16.80
CA VAL A 37 39.39 -41.53 -15.62
C VAL A 37 38.94 -42.96 -15.40
N GLU A 38 39.89 -43.90 -15.39
CA GLU A 38 39.63 -45.31 -15.07
C GLU A 38 39.48 -45.52 -13.56
N VAL A 39 38.35 -46.08 -13.10
CA VAL A 39 38.03 -46.15 -11.66
C VAL A 39 38.74 -47.29 -10.92
N ASN A 40 39.00 -48.43 -11.58
CA ASN A 40 39.63 -49.63 -10.99
C ASN A 40 40.88 -50.10 -11.77
N GLY A 41 41.56 -49.18 -12.46
CA GLY A 41 42.72 -49.49 -13.29
C GLY A 41 42.39 -49.88 -14.74
N LYS A 42 43.42 -50.29 -15.48
CA LYS A 42 43.42 -50.39 -16.95
C LYS A 42 42.27 -51.23 -17.51
N GLY A 43 41.36 -50.60 -18.26
CA GLY A 43 40.19 -51.24 -18.89
C GLY A 43 38.92 -51.33 -18.03
N SER A 44 38.84 -50.59 -16.93
CA SER A 44 37.63 -50.49 -16.07
C SER A 44 36.66 -49.38 -16.53
N LYS A 45 35.48 -49.27 -15.91
CA LYS A 45 34.49 -48.22 -16.21
C LYS A 45 35.16 -46.84 -16.09
N GLU A 46 35.08 -46.05 -17.15
CA GLU A 46 35.60 -44.68 -17.20
C GLU A 46 34.57 -43.70 -16.63
N VAL A 47 35.05 -42.74 -15.82
CA VAL A 47 34.29 -41.57 -15.37
C VAL A 47 34.89 -40.32 -16.01
N ARG A 48 34.02 -39.39 -16.44
CA ARG A 48 34.43 -38.17 -17.11
C ARG A 48 34.66 -37.04 -16.12
N ALA A 49 35.68 -36.25 -16.38
CA ALA A 49 35.90 -34.98 -15.71
C ALA A 49 36.17 -33.87 -16.75
N HIS A 50 35.62 -32.68 -16.53
CA HIS A 50 35.59 -31.61 -17.52
C HIS A 50 36.38 -30.39 -17.05
N TRP A 51 37.30 -29.90 -17.87
CA TRP A 51 38.12 -28.73 -17.55
C TRP A 51 37.37 -27.43 -17.80
N VAL A 52 37.25 -26.60 -16.76
CA VAL A 52 36.76 -25.23 -16.80
C VAL A 52 37.95 -24.32 -16.50
N GLY A 53 38.53 -23.74 -17.55
CA GLY A 53 39.82 -23.04 -17.50
C GLY A 53 40.88 -23.77 -18.32
N ASP A 54 42.16 -23.39 -18.13
CA ASP A 54 43.27 -24.06 -18.81
C ASP A 54 43.69 -25.33 -18.06
N GLU A 55 43.81 -26.45 -18.75
CA GLU A 55 44.31 -27.71 -18.16
C GLU A 55 45.77 -27.61 -17.72
N GLY A 56 46.50 -26.62 -18.25
CA GLY A 56 47.90 -26.30 -17.93
C GLY A 56 48.09 -25.38 -16.72
N ALA A 57 47.01 -24.92 -16.07
CA ALA A 57 47.09 -24.00 -14.94
C ALA A 57 47.99 -24.51 -13.80
N ASP A 58 48.58 -23.59 -13.04
CA ASP A 58 49.50 -23.90 -11.94
C ASP A 58 48.78 -24.66 -10.82
N VAL A 59 47.55 -24.25 -10.50
CA VAL A 59 46.69 -24.86 -9.47
C VAL A 59 45.45 -25.47 -10.11
N VAL A 60 45.17 -26.73 -9.77
CA VAL A 60 43.99 -27.47 -10.26
C VAL A 60 43.01 -27.68 -9.11
N VAL A 61 41.76 -27.26 -9.30
CA VAL A 61 40.68 -27.49 -8.36
C VAL A 61 39.86 -28.69 -8.81
N LEU A 62 39.99 -29.84 -8.13
CA LEU A 62 39.12 -31.00 -8.35
C LEU A 62 37.77 -30.73 -7.71
N TYR A 63 36.75 -30.48 -8.53
CA TYR A 63 35.43 -30.06 -8.09
C TYR A 63 34.40 -31.19 -8.17
N LEU A 64 33.78 -31.48 -7.03
CA LEU A 64 32.72 -32.45 -6.84
C LEU A 64 31.40 -31.70 -6.70
N HIS A 65 30.52 -31.80 -7.71
CA HIS A 65 29.29 -31.02 -7.75
C HIS A 65 28.22 -31.54 -6.76
N GLY A 66 27.31 -30.67 -6.33
CA GLY A 66 26.15 -31.00 -5.52
C GLY A 66 24.99 -31.61 -6.31
N GLY A 67 23.77 -31.44 -5.81
CA GLY A 67 22.57 -32.06 -6.39
C GLY A 67 22.10 -33.33 -5.67
N GLY A 68 22.45 -33.48 -4.39
CA GLY A 68 21.94 -34.58 -3.56
C GLY A 68 22.41 -35.96 -3.99
N TYR A 69 23.56 -36.08 -4.68
CA TYR A 69 24.03 -37.31 -5.36
C TYR A 69 23.13 -37.81 -6.50
N THR A 70 21.96 -37.21 -6.72
CA THR A 70 20.96 -37.67 -7.69
C THR A 70 20.78 -36.75 -8.89
N GLN A 71 21.21 -35.49 -8.81
CA GLN A 71 21.09 -34.52 -9.91
C GLN A 71 22.47 -34.22 -10.52
N PRO A 72 22.54 -33.98 -11.84
CA PRO A 72 23.76 -33.52 -12.49
C PRO A 72 24.13 -32.09 -12.07
N ALA A 73 25.36 -31.66 -12.37
CA ALA A 73 25.77 -30.28 -12.19
C ALA A 73 24.88 -29.35 -13.05
N SER A 74 24.27 -28.36 -12.42
CA SER A 74 23.40 -27.40 -13.11
C SER A 74 24.21 -26.41 -13.96
N PRO A 75 23.59 -25.72 -14.93
CA PRO A 75 24.24 -24.62 -15.65
C PRO A 75 24.78 -23.53 -14.72
N GLY A 76 24.18 -23.36 -13.54
CA GLY A 76 24.64 -22.42 -12.52
C GLY A 76 26.00 -22.79 -11.94
N HIS A 77 26.26 -24.08 -11.68
CA HIS A 77 27.56 -24.55 -11.20
C HIS A 77 28.65 -24.17 -12.19
N LEU A 78 28.50 -24.56 -13.46
CA LEU A 78 29.55 -24.32 -14.45
C LEU A 78 29.75 -22.82 -14.75
N LYS A 79 28.69 -22.01 -14.74
CA LYS A 79 28.82 -20.55 -14.89
C LYS A 79 29.51 -19.89 -13.70
N TYR A 80 29.19 -20.32 -12.48
CA TYR A 80 29.87 -19.83 -11.28
C TYR A 80 31.36 -20.17 -11.31
N LEU A 81 31.70 -21.42 -11.63
CA LEU A 81 33.10 -21.85 -11.75
C LEU A 81 33.85 -21.14 -12.87
N ASP A 82 33.22 -20.94 -14.02
CA ASP A 82 33.84 -20.22 -15.15
C ASP A 82 34.08 -18.74 -14.82
N GLY A 83 33.15 -18.09 -14.11
CA GLY A 83 33.34 -16.75 -13.58
C GLY A 83 34.50 -16.72 -12.58
N LEU A 84 34.49 -17.61 -11.59
CA LEU A 84 35.53 -17.71 -10.58
C LEU A 84 36.94 -17.91 -11.19
N VAL A 85 37.06 -18.72 -12.25
CA VAL A 85 38.30 -18.89 -13.00
C VAL A 85 38.75 -17.60 -13.67
N GLN A 86 37.83 -16.83 -14.25
CA GLN A 86 38.15 -15.54 -14.87
C GLN A 86 38.58 -14.55 -13.79
N ASP A 87 37.80 -14.42 -12.72
CA ASP A 87 38.05 -13.47 -11.64
C ASP A 87 39.38 -13.74 -10.93
N LEU A 88 39.75 -15.00 -10.70
CA LEU A 88 41.01 -15.35 -10.04
C LEU A 88 42.23 -15.26 -10.98
N ASN A 89 42.05 -15.40 -12.29
CA ASN A 89 43.17 -15.33 -13.25
C ASN A 89 43.38 -13.92 -13.82
N ASP A 90 42.33 -13.13 -13.99
CA ASP A 90 42.40 -11.78 -14.59
C ASP A 90 42.98 -10.74 -13.62
N ASN A 91 42.86 -10.96 -12.30
CA ASN A 91 43.24 -9.99 -11.26
C ASN A 91 44.69 -10.13 -10.76
N THR A 92 45.58 -10.83 -11.47
CA THR A 92 46.96 -11.06 -10.95
C THR A 92 48.05 -11.18 -12.01
N GLU A 93 48.87 -10.15 -12.15
CA GLU A 93 50.20 -10.30 -12.74
C GLU A 93 51.12 -11.05 -11.74
N GLY A 94 51.47 -12.30 -12.07
CA GLY A 94 52.48 -13.08 -11.34
C GLY A 94 51.97 -14.06 -10.27
N ALA A 95 50.65 -14.19 -10.07
CA ALA A 95 50.10 -15.27 -9.24
C ALA A 95 49.88 -16.57 -10.02
N ALA A 96 49.74 -17.67 -9.28
CA ALA A 96 49.51 -18.99 -9.83
C ALA A 96 48.14 -19.06 -10.53
N SER A 97 48.15 -19.43 -11.81
CA SER A 97 46.93 -19.62 -12.60
C SER A 97 46.08 -20.78 -12.07
N ILE A 98 44.75 -20.65 -12.17
CA ILE A 98 43.77 -21.61 -11.65
C ILE A 98 42.87 -22.18 -12.74
N SER A 99 42.55 -23.47 -12.58
CA SER A 99 41.56 -24.16 -13.41
C SER A 99 40.77 -25.18 -12.58
N PHE A 100 39.51 -25.39 -12.94
CA PHE A 100 38.64 -26.36 -12.29
C PHE A 100 38.52 -27.62 -13.15
N LEU A 101 38.62 -28.79 -12.51
CA LEU A 101 38.30 -30.08 -13.08
C LEU A 101 37.02 -30.60 -12.45
N VAL A 102 35.90 -30.49 -13.16
CA VAL A 102 34.57 -30.87 -12.65
C VAL A 102 34.32 -32.36 -12.91
N LEU A 103 34.22 -33.17 -11.87
CA LEU A 103 33.96 -34.60 -11.99
C LEU A 103 32.48 -34.86 -12.27
N ALA A 104 32.16 -35.47 -13.40
CA ALA A 104 30.81 -35.94 -13.75
C ALA A 104 30.58 -37.35 -13.19
N TYR A 105 30.57 -37.46 -11.86
CA TYR A 105 30.40 -38.73 -11.14
C TYR A 105 29.02 -39.35 -11.39
N SER A 106 28.93 -40.67 -11.27
CA SER A 106 27.71 -41.46 -11.47
C SER A 106 26.65 -41.10 -10.43
N LEU A 107 25.44 -40.77 -10.88
CA LEU A 107 24.36 -40.31 -10.00
C LEU A 107 23.54 -41.48 -9.45
N ALA A 108 23.05 -41.35 -8.22
CA ALA A 108 22.16 -42.32 -7.59
C ALA A 108 20.68 -42.08 -7.93
N PRO A 109 19.82 -43.10 -7.91
CA PRO A 109 20.13 -44.53 -7.70
C PRO A 109 20.44 -45.29 -9.00
N GLU A 110 20.06 -44.75 -10.18
CA GLU A 110 20.25 -45.46 -11.44
C GLU A 110 21.73 -45.50 -11.83
N GLN A 111 22.26 -46.72 -12.01
CA GLN A 111 23.64 -47.03 -12.46
C GLN A 111 24.72 -46.97 -11.38
N ALA A 112 24.45 -46.35 -10.22
CA ALA A 112 25.39 -46.27 -9.10
C ALA A 112 24.72 -45.91 -7.78
N THR A 113 25.08 -46.59 -6.70
CA THR A 113 24.78 -46.20 -5.31
C THR A 113 26.07 -46.07 -4.52
N TYR A 114 25.99 -45.52 -3.31
CA TYR A 114 27.11 -45.44 -2.39
C TYR A 114 27.79 -46.81 -2.23
N PRO A 115 29.14 -46.92 -2.31
CA PRO A 115 30.15 -45.86 -2.35
C PRO A 115 30.72 -45.56 -3.76
N THR A 116 29.96 -45.77 -4.84
CA THR A 116 30.48 -45.61 -6.22
C THR A 116 31.02 -44.21 -6.49
N GLN A 117 30.34 -43.17 -6.04
CA GLN A 117 30.76 -41.78 -6.18
C GLN A 117 32.11 -41.53 -5.49
N LEU A 118 32.32 -42.14 -4.32
CA LEU A 118 33.59 -42.06 -3.60
C LEU A 118 34.72 -42.78 -4.34
N ARG A 119 34.43 -43.92 -4.99
CA ARG A 119 35.41 -44.61 -5.85
C ARG A 119 35.84 -43.75 -7.02
N GLU A 120 34.89 -43.10 -7.68
CA GLU A 120 35.15 -42.22 -8.81
C GLU A 120 35.93 -40.96 -8.41
N ALA A 121 35.60 -40.35 -7.26
CA ALA A 121 36.34 -39.21 -6.72
C ALA A 121 37.78 -39.59 -6.34
N ALA A 122 37.98 -40.74 -5.69
CA ALA A 122 39.29 -41.26 -5.36
C ALA A 122 40.13 -41.56 -6.62
N ALA A 123 39.52 -42.16 -7.63
CA ALA A 123 40.16 -42.42 -8.91
C ALA A 123 40.56 -41.12 -9.62
N ALA A 124 39.70 -40.09 -9.62
CA ALA A 124 39.99 -38.79 -10.24
C ALA A 124 41.18 -38.09 -9.58
N LEU A 125 41.23 -38.05 -8.23
CA LEU A 125 42.36 -37.47 -7.51
C LEU A 125 43.65 -38.27 -7.74
N SER A 126 43.56 -39.60 -7.68
CA SER A 126 44.70 -40.49 -7.96
C SER A 126 45.20 -40.31 -9.38
N HIS A 127 44.32 -40.13 -10.37
CA HIS A 127 44.69 -39.90 -11.76
C HIS A 127 45.41 -38.57 -11.94
N LEU A 128 44.94 -37.49 -11.30
CA LEU A 128 45.63 -36.20 -11.31
C LEU A 128 47.07 -36.32 -10.80
N VAL A 129 47.26 -37.03 -9.69
CA VAL A 129 48.58 -37.16 -9.05
C VAL A 129 49.49 -38.13 -9.84
N THR A 130 48.99 -39.30 -10.19
CA THR A 130 49.82 -40.40 -10.70
C THR A 130 49.95 -40.44 -12.22
N VAL A 131 48.92 -40.01 -12.95
CA VAL A 131 48.88 -40.06 -14.42
C VAL A 131 49.16 -38.68 -15.02
N CYS A 132 48.48 -37.64 -14.52
CA CYS A 132 48.73 -36.26 -14.98
C CYS A 132 49.99 -35.65 -14.34
N GLY A 133 50.58 -36.29 -13.33
CA GLY A 133 51.82 -35.84 -12.68
C GLY A 133 51.67 -34.53 -11.90
N ARG A 134 50.46 -34.17 -11.47
CA ARG A 134 50.21 -32.97 -10.67
C ARG A 134 50.71 -33.19 -9.23
N SER A 135 51.41 -32.20 -8.69
CA SER A 135 51.82 -32.22 -7.28
C SER A 135 50.57 -32.14 -6.39
N PRO A 136 50.43 -32.93 -5.31
CA PRO A 136 49.34 -32.75 -4.35
C PRO A 136 49.25 -31.30 -3.83
N SER A 137 50.39 -30.64 -3.61
CA SER A 137 50.47 -29.23 -3.18
C SER A 137 50.02 -28.21 -4.23
N SER A 138 49.69 -28.64 -5.45
CA SER A 138 49.08 -27.82 -6.50
C SER A 138 47.61 -28.20 -6.76
N ILE A 139 47.02 -29.06 -5.92
CA ILE A 139 45.64 -29.53 -6.07
C ILE A 139 44.80 -29.03 -4.90
N VAL A 140 43.68 -28.37 -5.22
CA VAL A 140 42.64 -28.02 -4.26
C VAL A 140 41.47 -28.98 -4.46
N LEU A 141 40.95 -29.55 -3.37
CA LEU A 141 39.73 -30.34 -3.42
C LEU A 141 38.54 -29.44 -3.12
N ALA A 142 37.50 -29.45 -3.95
CA ALA A 142 36.34 -28.60 -3.74
C ALA A 142 35.02 -29.33 -3.97
N GLY A 143 33.96 -28.86 -3.33
CA GLY A 143 32.62 -29.35 -3.61
C GLY A 143 31.51 -28.61 -2.88
N ASP A 144 30.29 -28.70 -3.41
CA ASP A 144 29.11 -28.08 -2.84
C ASP A 144 28.07 -29.13 -2.40
N SER A 145 27.31 -28.88 -1.33
CA SER A 145 26.21 -29.75 -0.91
C SER A 145 26.65 -31.22 -0.79
N ALA A 146 26.01 -32.14 -1.53
CA ALA A 146 26.39 -33.54 -1.64
C ALA A 146 27.85 -33.73 -2.11
N GLY A 147 28.34 -32.91 -3.03
CA GLY A 147 29.73 -32.92 -3.48
C GLY A 147 30.71 -32.45 -2.41
N GLY A 148 30.29 -31.53 -1.54
CA GLY A 148 31.04 -31.16 -0.33
C GLY A 148 31.11 -32.32 0.68
N GLY A 149 30.00 -33.05 0.86
CA GLY A 149 29.98 -34.30 1.62
C GLY A 149 30.91 -35.37 1.01
N LEU A 150 30.94 -35.49 -0.32
CA LEU A 150 31.83 -36.39 -1.04
C LEU A 150 33.31 -36.02 -0.89
N ALA A 151 33.63 -34.72 -0.87
CA ALA A 151 34.98 -34.24 -0.60
C ALA A 151 35.44 -34.64 0.81
N LEU A 152 34.59 -34.49 1.83
CA LEU A 152 34.86 -34.94 3.20
C LEU A 152 35.00 -36.47 3.30
N ALA A 153 34.22 -37.22 2.53
CA ALA A 153 34.33 -38.66 2.41
C ALA A 153 35.68 -39.09 1.81
N LEU A 154 36.16 -38.35 0.80
CA LEU A 154 37.46 -38.58 0.18
C LEU A 154 38.61 -38.26 1.14
N LEU A 155 38.54 -37.16 1.89
CA LEU A 155 39.52 -36.85 2.94
C LEU A 155 39.54 -37.92 4.03
N SER A 156 38.37 -38.38 4.47
CA SER A 156 38.26 -39.51 5.40
C SER A 156 38.89 -40.77 4.82
N HIS A 157 38.69 -41.06 3.54
CA HIS A 157 39.30 -42.20 2.85
C HIS A 157 40.83 -42.10 2.77
N ILE A 158 41.38 -40.90 2.54
CA ILE A 158 42.83 -40.67 2.54
C ILE A 158 43.42 -40.87 3.94
N LEU A 159 42.76 -40.34 4.98
CA LEU A 159 43.18 -40.52 6.36
C LEU A 159 43.06 -41.96 6.85
N ARG A 160 41.96 -42.62 6.46
CA ARG A 160 41.56 -43.94 6.90
C ARG A 160 41.04 -44.69 5.67
N PRO A 161 41.87 -45.53 5.02
CA PRO A 161 41.46 -46.22 3.80
C PRO A 161 40.22 -47.11 3.99
N LYS A 162 39.12 -46.75 3.31
CA LYS A 162 37.90 -47.56 3.21
C LYS A 162 38.12 -48.75 2.26
N ALA A 163 37.76 -49.95 2.71
CA ALA A 163 37.83 -51.15 1.88
C ALA A 163 36.94 -51.03 0.63
N GLY A 164 37.46 -51.48 -0.51
CA GLY A 164 36.74 -51.46 -1.79
C GLY A 164 36.66 -50.08 -2.46
N VAL A 165 37.41 -49.09 -1.98
CA VAL A 165 37.65 -47.80 -2.65
C VAL A 165 39.13 -47.74 -3.10
N PRO A 166 39.44 -47.26 -4.32
CA PRO A 166 40.81 -47.15 -4.80
C PRO A 166 41.67 -46.29 -3.86
N HIS A 167 42.85 -46.81 -3.49
CA HIS A 167 43.76 -46.11 -2.59
C HIS A 167 44.28 -44.82 -3.21
N VAL A 168 44.27 -43.73 -2.44
CA VAL A 168 44.85 -42.43 -2.82
C VAL A 168 46.09 -42.20 -1.96
N GLY A 169 47.27 -42.34 -2.56
CA GLY A 169 48.54 -42.05 -1.89
C GLY A 169 48.99 -40.62 -2.17
N LEU A 170 49.13 -39.80 -1.12
CA LEU A 170 49.67 -38.45 -1.21
C LEU A 170 51.10 -38.43 -0.65
N GLN A 171 52.03 -37.80 -1.38
CA GLN A 171 53.41 -37.61 -0.93
C GLN A 171 53.61 -36.34 -0.10
N MET A 172 52.63 -35.44 -0.15
CA MET A 172 52.55 -34.18 0.59
C MET A 172 51.08 -33.76 0.69
N PRO A 173 50.71 -32.84 1.59
CA PRO A 173 49.33 -32.39 1.74
C PRO A 173 48.78 -31.78 0.44
N LEU A 174 47.46 -31.87 0.28
CA LEU A 174 46.73 -31.10 -0.73
C LEU A 174 46.84 -29.61 -0.40
N ARG A 175 46.84 -28.75 -1.43
CA ARG A 175 46.96 -27.30 -1.27
C ARG A 175 45.88 -26.70 -0.36
N GLY A 176 44.69 -27.26 -0.40
CA GLY A 176 43.56 -26.78 0.41
C GLY A 176 42.26 -27.48 0.04
N VAL A 177 41.23 -27.21 0.83
CA VAL A 177 39.86 -27.70 0.58
C VAL A 177 38.88 -26.52 0.56
N LEU A 178 37.94 -26.51 -0.39
CA LEU A 178 36.89 -25.49 -0.52
C LEU A 178 35.51 -26.13 -0.53
N LEU A 179 34.71 -25.91 0.52
CA LEU A 179 33.38 -26.50 0.67
C LEU A 179 32.29 -25.43 0.68
N PHE A 180 31.23 -25.64 -0.11
CA PHE A 180 30.03 -24.79 -0.08
C PHE A 180 28.84 -25.58 0.48
N SER A 181 28.30 -25.17 1.63
CA SER A 181 27.15 -25.81 2.27
C SER A 181 27.27 -27.35 2.33
N PRO A 182 28.39 -27.93 2.82
CA PRO A 182 28.62 -29.37 2.70
C PRO A 182 27.53 -30.19 3.39
N TRP A 183 27.00 -31.20 2.72
CA TRP A 183 25.96 -32.06 3.29
C TRP A 183 26.58 -33.14 4.18
N VAL A 184 26.72 -32.81 5.47
CA VAL A 184 27.47 -33.60 6.45
C VAL A 184 26.65 -34.63 7.23
N SER A 185 25.32 -34.51 7.26
CA SER A 185 24.40 -35.43 7.95
C SER A 185 23.10 -35.61 7.18
N PHE A 186 22.56 -36.84 7.18
CA PHE A 186 21.25 -37.18 6.63
C PHE A 186 20.09 -36.98 7.61
N SER A 187 20.39 -36.74 8.89
CA SER A 187 19.37 -36.38 9.89
C SER A 187 18.78 -35.00 9.58
N THR A 188 17.46 -34.92 9.66
CA THR A 188 16.69 -33.68 9.48
C THR A 188 16.09 -33.16 10.79
N GLU A 189 16.70 -33.53 11.92
CA GLU A 189 16.18 -33.22 13.27
C GLU A 189 16.83 -31.97 13.90
N PHE A 190 17.78 -31.33 13.21
CA PHE A 190 18.45 -30.11 13.68
C PHE A 190 17.50 -28.90 13.70
N ALA A 191 17.76 -27.94 14.60
CA ALA A 191 16.89 -26.77 14.78
C ALA A 191 16.77 -25.89 13.53
N SER A 192 17.82 -25.81 12.69
CA SER A 192 17.83 -25.15 11.39
C SER A 192 16.75 -25.68 10.45
N TYR A 193 16.36 -26.96 10.52
CA TYR A 193 15.28 -27.51 9.68
C TYR A 193 13.90 -26.95 10.01
N ILE A 194 13.71 -26.43 11.22
CA ILE A 194 12.49 -25.73 11.64
C ILE A 194 12.66 -24.23 11.39
N ARG A 195 13.78 -23.65 11.82
CA ARG A 195 14.07 -22.22 11.77
C ARG A 195 14.12 -21.67 10.33
N ASN A 196 14.75 -22.41 9.43
CA ASN A 196 15.03 -21.97 8.05
C ASN A 196 14.13 -22.65 7.00
N LYS A 197 13.08 -23.38 7.44
CA LYS A 197 12.19 -24.18 6.59
C LYS A 197 11.61 -23.42 5.39
N GLU A 198 11.23 -22.17 5.60
CA GLU A 198 10.57 -21.33 4.58
C GLU A 198 11.55 -20.38 3.87
N SER A 199 12.81 -20.32 4.32
CA SER A 199 13.87 -19.47 3.76
C SER A 199 14.80 -20.20 2.79
N ASP A 200 14.97 -21.51 2.96
CA ASP A 200 15.85 -22.32 2.13
C ASP A 200 15.17 -22.84 0.84
N THR A 201 15.98 -23.11 -0.17
CA THR A 201 15.61 -23.77 -1.43
C THR A 201 15.42 -25.29 -1.26
N LEU A 202 15.98 -25.88 -0.21
CA LEU A 202 15.83 -27.29 0.12
C LEU A 202 14.62 -27.56 1.03
N SER A 203 14.26 -28.83 1.16
CA SER A 203 13.26 -29.28 2.13
C SER A 203 13.74 -30.56 2.81
N ALA A 204 13.35 -30.77 4.08
CA ALA A 204 13.65 -32.00 4.80
C ALA A 204 13.23 -33.26 3.99
N TYR A 205 12.07 -33.18 3.34
CA TYR A 205 11.52 -34.25 2.53
C TYR A 205 12.46 -34.67 1.38
N ILE A 206 12.96 -33.71 0.58
CA ILE A 206 13.79 -34.05 -0.58
C ILE A 206 15.16 -34.58 -0.15
N LEU A 207 15.72 -34.05 0.95
CA LEU A 207 17.00 -34.51 1.51
C LEU A 207 16.90 -35.97 1.98
N LYS A 208 15.83 -36.34 2.69
CA LYS A 208 15.57 -37.74 3.06
C LYS A 208 15.46 -38.65 1.84
N LYS A 209 14.73 -38.20 0.81
CA LYS A 209 14.56 -38.98 -0.43
C LYS A 209 15.90 -39.21 -1.14
N TRP A 210 16.72 -38.16 -1.28
CA TRP A 210 18.05 -38.26 -1.87
C TRP A 210 19.01 -39.14 -1.07
N ALA A 211 18.97 -39.06 0.26
CA ALA A 211 19.77 -39.92 1.13
C ALA A 211 19.39 -41.40 0.95
N ALA A 212 18.10 -41.73 0.91
CA ALA A 212 17.63 -43.09 0.70
C ALA A 212 18.05 -43.65 -0.67
N MET A 213 17.97 -42.84 -1.73
CA MET A 213 18.46 -43.22 -3.06
C MET A 213 19.97 -43.42 -3.09
N TYR A 214 20.72 -42.51 -2.44
CA TYR A 214 22.18 -42.58 -2.38
C TYR A 214 22.66 -43.85 -1.68
N LEU A 215 22.00 -44.25 -0.59
CA LEU A 215 22.29 -45.48 0.15
C LEU A 215 21.74 -46.75 -0.54
N GLY A 216 20.99 -46.62 -1.64
CA GLY A 216 20.38 -47.74 -2.34
C GLY A 216 19.20 -48.38 -1.60
N GLU A 217 18.59 -47.66 -0.64
CA GLU A 217 17.35 -48.07 0.03
C GLU A 217 16.11 -47.79 -0.83
N MET A 218 16.25 -46.97 -1.87
CA MET A 218 15.15 -46.50 -2.71
C MET A 218 15.57 -46.33 -4.17
N ASP A 219 14.71 -46.78 -5.09
CA ASP A 219 14.88 -46.57 -6.54
C ASP A 219 14.32 -45.21 -6.98
N GLY A 220 14.74 -44.70 -8.15
CA GLY A 220 14.41 -43.34 -8.57
C GLY A 220 12.95 -43.12 -8.94
N GLY A 221 12.31 -44.17 -9.48
CA GLY A 221 10.87 -44.21 -9.77
C GLY A 221 10.01 -44.60 -8.58
N ASP A 222 10.59 -44.76 -7.38
CA ASP A 222 9.82 -45.05 -6.19
C ASP A 222 9.08 -43.78 -5.71
N GLU A 223 7.75 -43.90 -5.65
CA GLU A 223 6.84 -42.82 -5.25
C GLU A 223 6.55 -42.82 -3.75
N ARG A 224 7.04 -43.81 -2.98
CA ARG A 224 6.80 -43.88 -1.53
C ARG A 224 7.35 -42.64 -0.82
N GLU A 225 6.55 -42.09 0.08
CA GLU A 225 7.00 -40.99 0.94
C GLU A 225 8.03 -41.53 1.94
N VAL A 226 9.21 -40.91 2.00
CA VAL A 226 10.25 -41.29 2.97
C VAL A 226 9.93 -40.67 4.32
N THR A 227 9.18 -41.41 5.14
CA THR A 227 8.75 -40.96 6.48
C THR A 227 9.69 -41.38 7.61
N TRP A 228 10.64 -42.27 7.34
CA TRP A 228 11.62 -42.72 8.33
C TRP A 228 12.83 -41.78 8.43
N ASP A 229 13.71 -42.06 9.39
CA ASP A 229 14.99 -41.38 9.53
C ASP A 229 16.05 -42.18 8.78
N VAL A 230 16.63 -41.58 7.74
CA VAL A 230 17.60 -42.26 6.86
C VAL A 230 18.97 -42.14 7.52
N ARG A 231 19.59 -43.27 7.86
CA ARG A 231 20.89 -43.31 8.55
C ARG A 231 21.83 -44.24 7.82
N SER A 232 22.97 -43.72 7.39
CA SER A 232 24.03 -44.54 6.79
C SER A 232 24.73 -45.41 7.83
N ASN A 233 24.82 -44.94 9.08
CA ASN A 233 25.71 -45.46 10.12
C ASN A 233 27.17 -45.63 9.65
N ASP A 234 27.57 -44.85 8.65
CA ASP A 234 28.86 -44.95 7.98
C ASP A 234 29.50 -43.56 7.95
N VAL A 235 30.61 -43.39 8.67
CA VAL A 235 31.32 -42.11 8.80
C VAL A 235 31.78 -41.55 7.45
N TYR A 236 32.01 -42.43 6.46
CA TYR A 236 32.37 -42.01 5.12
C TYR A 236 31.17 -41.51 4.29
N ALA A 237 29.94 -41.85 4.66
CA ALA A 237 28.73 -41.33 4.01
C ALA A 237 28.21 -40.07 4.72
N GLU A 238 28.32 -40.01 6.05
CA GLU A 238 27.92 -38.89 6.89
C GLU A 238 29.08 -38.44 7.79
N ALA A 239 29.81 -37.41 7.34
CA ALA A 239 30.95 -36.86 8.07
C ALA A 239 30.60 -36.41 9.50
N PHE A 240 29.36 -36.01 9.75
CA PHE A 240 28.87 -35.60 11.08
C PHE A 240 28.94 -36.73 12.13
N LEU A 241 28.86 -38.00 11.71
CA LEU A 241 28.96 -39.17 12.60
C LEU A 241 30.39 -39.39 13.11
N ALA A 242 31.39 -38.74 12.51
CA ALA A 242 32.76 -38.80 12.97
C ALA A 242 32.91 -38.14 14.36
N GLU A 243 33.58 -38.84 15.27
CA GLU A 243 34.11 -38.23 16.50
C GLU A 243 35.30 -37.32 16.16
N PRO A 244 35.62 -36.29 16.98
CA PRO A 244 36.77 -35.41 16.73
C PRO A 244 38.08 -36.15 16.45
N SER A 245 38.33 -37.25 17.18
CA SER A 245 39.53 -38.09 16.99
C SER A 245 39.66 -38.71 15.59
N TRP A 246 38.57 -38.86 14.84
CA TRP A 246 38.58 -39.36 13.46
C TRP A 246 39.39 -38.45 12.54
N TRP A 247 39.28 -37.13 12.73
CA TRP A 247 39.95 -36.09 11.94
C TRP A 247 41.37 -35.79 12.40
N SER A 248 41.87 -36.52 13.40
CA SER A 248 43.25 -36.38 13.87
C SER A 248 44.23 -36.78 12.76
N GLY A 249 45.14 -35.85 12.43
CA GLY A 249 46.13 -35.96 11.37
C GLY A 249 45.67 -35.41 10.01
N LEU A 250 44.51 -34.76 9.92
CA LEU A 250 44.01 -34.16 8.68
C LEU A 250 44.92 -33.04 8.15
N ASP A 251 45.62 -32.34 9.03
CA ASP A 251 46.66 -31.34 8.74
C ASP A 251 47.85 -31.92 7.94
N SER A 252 48.09 -33.24 8.02
CA SER A 252 49.07 -33.93 7.19
C SER A 252 48.55 -34.31 5.79
N VAL A 253 47.24 -34.17 5.56
CA VAL A 253 46.55 -34.52 4.31
C VAL A 253 46.17 -33.27 3.50
N VAL A 254 45.87 -32.15 4.17
CA VAL A 254 45.52 -30.88 3.52
C VAL A 254 46.13 -29.71 4.31
N GLU A 255 46.64 -28.69 3.61
CA GLU A 255 47.26 -27.50 4.25
C GLU A 255 46.23 -26.61 4.96
N SER A 256 45.02 -26.49 4.41
CA SER A 256 43.99 -25.54 4.86
C SER A 256 42.58 -25.95 4.41
N MET A 257 41.55 -25.37 5.03
CA MET A 257 40.16 -25.60 4.63
C MET A 257 39.33 -24.32 4.74
N LEU A 258 38.60 -23.99 3.68
CA LEU A 258 37.57 -22.96 3.65
C LEU A 258 36.20 -23.61 3.55
N ILE A 259 35.32 -23.30 4.50
CA ILE A 259 33.93 -23.78 4.54
C ILE A 259 32.99 -22.59 4.47
N TRP A 260 32.21 -22.50 3.40
CA TRP A 260 31.13 -21.54 3.27
C TRP A 260 29.80 -22.17 3.71
N VAL A 261 29.01 -21.43 4.50
CA VAL A 261 27.68 -21.85 4.98
C VAL A 261 26.68 -20.70 4.87
N GLY A 262 25.46 -20.97 4.41
CA GLY A 262 24.38 -19.98 4.38
C GLY A 262 23.68 -19.85 5.73
N GLY A 263 23.53 -18.63 6.25
CA GLY A 263 22.83 -18.38 7.52
C GLY A 263 21.35 -18.77 7.49
N GLN A 264 20.74 -18.82 6.30
CA GLN A 264 19.34 -19.17 6.07
C GLN A 264 19.14 -20.56 5.43
N GLU A 265 20.12 -21.47 5.53
CA GLU A 265 20.01 -22.83 4.99
C GLU A 265 19.62 -23.88 6.05
N LEU A 266 18.96 -24.97 5.64
CA LEU A 266 18.58 -26.09 6.51
C LEU A 266 19.81 -26.83 7.05
N LEU A 267 20.89 -26.85 6.28
CA LEU A 267 22.15 -27.52 6.65
C LEU A 267 23.04 -26.69 7.59
N HIS A 268 22.63 -25.47 7.96
CA HIS A 268 23.41 -24.58 8.81
C HIS A 268 23.90 -25.24 10.10
N ASP A 269 22.97 -25.67 10.97
CA ASP A 269 23.31 -26.24 12.29
C ASP A 269 24.16 -27.53 12.19
N PRO A 270 23.83 -28.52 11.33
CA PRO A 270 24.69 -29.69 11.20
C PRO A 270 26.10 -29.34 10.69
N ILE A 271 26.26 -28.32 9.84
CA ILE A 271 27.58 -27.86 9.38
C ILE A 271 28.33 -27.18 10.53
N THR A 272 27.72 -26.24 11.25
CA THR A 272 28.39 -25.53 12.35
C THR A 272 28.83 -26.49 13.45
N ASP A 273 27.97 -27.43 13.82
CA ASP A 273 28.28 -28.46 14.82
C ASP A 273 29.38 -29.41 14.33
N PHE A 274 29.38 -29.77 13.04
CA PHE A 274 30.45 -30.56 12.42
C PHE A 274 31.79 -29.83 12.45
N VAL A 275 31.81 -28.53 12.12
CA VAL A 275 33.03 -27.72 12.13
C VAL A 275 33.67 -27.73 13.51
N THR A 276 32.88 -27.65 14.58
CA THR A 276 33.42 -27.75 15.95
C THR A 276 34.16 -29.07 16.16
N LYS A 277 33.56 -30.21 15.78
CA LYS A 277 34.22 -31.53 15.85
C LYS A 277 35.47 -31.61 14.98
N LEU A 278 35.41 -31.01 13.78
CA LEU A 278 36.52 -30.97 12.84
C LEU A 278 37.71 -30.18 13.39
N LYS A 279 37.47 -28.98 13.92
CA LYS A 279 38.50 -28.12 14.54
C LYS A 279 39.14 -28.77 15.76
N GLU A 280 38.34 -29.47 16.58
CA GLU A 280 38.86 -30.24 17.71
C GLU A 280 39.80 -31.37 17.25
N GLY A 281 39.42 -32.11 16.21
CA GLY A 281 40.26 -33.16 15.61
C GLY A 281 41.53 -32.63 14.94
N TRP A 282 41.42 -31.51 14.23
CA TRP A 282 42.53 -30.81 13.56
C TRP A 282 43.63 -30.39 14.55
N LYS A 283 43.24 -29.80 15.68
CA LYS A 283 44.18 -29.37 16.73
C LYS A 283 44.91 -30.53 17.40
N ALA A 284 44.37 -31.75 17.36
CA ALA A 284 44.91 -32.88 18.12
C ALA A 284 46.35 -33.29 17.73
N GLN A 285 46.83 -32.93 16.53
CA GLN A 285 48.20 -33.18 16.08
C GLN A 285 49.00 -31.92 15.74
N GLY A 286 48.52 -30.74 16.17
CA GLY A 286 49.25 -29.48 16.05
C GLY A 286 48.86 -28.60 14.86
N GLY A 287 47.78 -28.93 14.14
CA GLY A 287 47.19 -28.03 13.14
C GLY A 287 46.70 -26.73 13.78
N LEU A 288 46.89 -25.59 13.10
CA LEU A 288 46.43 -24.29 13.60
C LEU A 288 44.94 -24.16 13.33
N GLU A 289 44.19 -23.66 14.31
CA GLU A 289 42.74 -23.49 14.16
C GLU A 289 42.36 -22.49 13.05
N ASP A 290 43.24 -21.52 12.81
CA ASP A 290 43.09 -20.48 11.77
C ASP A 290 43.27 -21.04 10.35
N ASP A 291 43.83 -22.25 10.19
CA ASP A 291 43.90 -22.94 8.89
C ASP A 291 42.50 -23.45 8.44
N ILE A 292 41.50 -23.45 9.33
CA ILE A 292 40.10 -23.75 9.02
C ILE A 292 39.27 -22.46 9.10
N VAL A 293 39.08 -21.85 7.94
CA VAL A 293 38.29 -20.63 7.75
C VAL A 293 36.83 -20.98 7.48
N VAL A 294 35.92 -20.34 8.20
CA VAL A 294 34.48 -20.51 7.99
C VAL A 294 33.86 -19.17 7.65
N ILE A 295 33.19 -19.12 6.51
CA ILE A 295 32.51 -17.92 6.00
C ILE A 295 31.01 -18.17 6.04
N GLU A 296 30.30 -17.35 6.81
CA GLU A 296 28.84 -17.42 6.90
C GLU A 296 28.18 -16.34 6.04
N GLY A 297 27.43 -16.76 5.02
CA GLY A 297 26.53 -15.89 4.27
C GLY A 297 25.25 -15.65 5.04
N ARG A 298 25.24 -14.68 5.98
CA ARG A 298 24.13 -14.43 6.94
C ARG A 298 22.72 -14.47 6.34
N ASP A 299 22.52 -13.89 5.16
CA ASP A 299 21.21 -13.82 4.47
C ASP A 299 21.14 -14.68 3.21
N GLU A 300 21.86 -15.80 3.20
CA GLU A 300 21.94 -16.69 2.06
C GLU A 300 21.41 -18.07 2.39
N ALA A 301 20.67 -18.62 1.42
CA ALA A 301 20.15 -19.98 1.43
C ALA A 301 21.25 -20.96 0.99
N HIS A 302 20.90 -22.25 0.94
CA HIS A 302 21.78 -23.33 0.51
C HIS A 302 22.48 -23.00 -0.81
N ILE A 303 23.81 -23.17 -0.85
CA ILE A 303 24.69 -22.88 -1.99
C ILE A 303 24.52 -21.47 -2.60
N GLY A 304 24.28 -20.47 -1.75
CA GLY A 304 24.06 -19.05 -2.12
C GLY A 304 24.90 -18.54 -3.31
N PRO A 305 26.24 -18.67 -3.31
CA PRO A 305 27.10 -18.22 -4.41
C PRO A 305 26.70 -18.80 -5.78
N ILE A 306 26.43 -20.11 -5.83
CA ILE A 306 26.04 -20.83 -7.05
C ILE A 306 24.58 -20.52 -7.43
N LEU A 307 23.70 -20.43 -6.44
CA LEU A 307 22.28 -20.13 -6.63
C LEU A 307 22.08 -18.70 -7.17
N ASN A 308 22.85 -17.73 -6.66
CA ASN A 308 22.78 -16.33 -7.10
C ASN A 308 23.08 -16.20 -8.60
N VAL A 309 24.10 -16.91 -9.11
CA VAL A 309 24.41 -16.98 -10.55
C VAL A 309 23.28 -17.67 -11.32
N SER A 310 22.72 -18.75 -10.76
CA SER A 310 21.59 -19.49 -11.36
C SER A 310 20.34 -18.62 -11.54
N LEU A 311 20.09 -17.71 -10.59
CA LEU A 311 18.97 -16.76 -10.61
C LEU A 311 19.24 -15.50 -11.47
N GLY A 312 20.42 -15.42 -12.10
CA GLY A 312 20.78 -14.31 -12.98
C GLY A 312 21.14 -13.01 -12.25
N LYS A 313 21.50 -13.08 -10.96
CA LYS A 313 22.07 -11.92 -10.26
C LYS A 313 23.42 -11.58 -10.87
N LYS A 314 23.61 -10.30 -11.20
CA LYS A 314 24.85 -9.81 -11.84
C LYS A 314 25.91 -9.34 -10.83
N SER A 315 25.52 -9.01 -9.61
CA SER A 315 26.43 -8.58 -8.55
C SER A 315 26.72 -9.72 -7.58
N LYS A 316 27.99 -9.91 -7.26
CA LYS A 316 28.44 -10.83 -6.20
C LYS A 316 27.98 -10.32 -4.84
N ARG A 317 27.69 -11.22 -3.92
CA ARG A 317 27.46 -10.86 -2.51
C ARG A 317 28.79 -10.81 -1.77
N MET A 318 28.82 -10.13 -0.62
CA MET A 318 30.03 -10.00 0.19
C MET A 318 30.66 -11.36 0.51
N SER A 319 29.87 -12.34 0.95
CA SER A 319 30.38 -13.68 1.26
C SER A 319 31.05 -14.37 0.06
N GLN A 320 30.64 -14.06 -1.17
CA GLN A 320 31.27 -14.56 -2.39
C GLN A 320 32.59 -13.82 -2.67
N VAL A 321 32.62 -12.51 -2.45
CA VAL A 321 33.85 -11.71 -2.52
C VAL A 321 34.85 -12.14 -1.45
N ASP A 322 34.38 -12.49 -0.25
CA ASP A 322 35.20 -12.98 0.85
C ASP A 322 35.84 -14.33 0.49
N VAL A 323 35.08 -15.26 -0.11
CA VAL A 323 35.63 -16.54 -0.62
C VAL A 323 36.71 -16.31 -1.67
N GLU A 324 36.47 -15.38 -2.59
CA GLU A 324 37.41 -15.04 -3.66
C GLU A 324 38.68 -14.36 -3.11
N THR A 325 38.51 -13.42 -2.17
CA THR A 325 39.60 -12.65 -1.56
C THR A 325 40.45 -13.53 -0.66
N GLU A 326 39.83 -14.36 0.19
CA GLU A 326 40.53 -15.32 1.04
C GLU A 326 41.32 -16.30 0.18
N LYS A 327 40.72 -16.82 -0.90
CA LYS A 327 41.42 -17.74 -1.79
C LYS A 327 42.58 -17.06 -2.51
N HIS A 328 42.38 -15.80 -2.90
CA HIS A 328 43.42 -15.00 -3.52
C HIS A 328 44.62 -14.74 -2.59
N ALA A 329 44.35 -14.34 -1.34
CA ALA A 329 45.36 -14.12 -0.31
C ALA A 329 46.17 -15.40 -0.02
N GLU A 330 45.48 -16.55 0.06
CA GLU A 330 46.10 -17.85 0.27
C GLU A 330 47.02 -18.28 -0.90
N LEU A 331 46.68 -17.91 -2.13
CA LEU A 331 47.51 -18.18 -3.31
C LEU A 331 48.74 -17.26 -3.36
N GLN A 332 48.60 -15.99 -3.00
CA GLN A 332 49.70 -15.02 -3.03
C GLN A 332 50.70 -15.21 -1.88
N GLN A 333 50.26 -15.48 -0.64
CA GLN A 333 51.13 -15.48 0.53
C GLN A 333 52.21 -16.57 0.56
N ARG A 334 52.14 -17.60 -0.30
CA ARG A 334 53.10 -18.73 -0.24
C ARG A 334 53.78 -19.08 -1.57
N GLY A 335 53.64 -18.24 -2.60
CA GLY A 335 54.47 -18.27 -3.82
C GLY A 335 55.92 -17.78 -3.60
N ILE A 336 56.26 -17.28 -2.40
CA ILE A 336 57.58 -16.73 -2.07
C ILE A 336 58.31 -17.67 -1.10
N MET A 337 58.75 -18.84 -1.57
CA MET A 337 59.87 -19.59 -0.98
C MET A 337 60.48 -20.57 -1.99
N ALA A 338 60.89 -20.07 -3.16
CA ALA A 338 61.87 -20.78 -3.99
C ALA A 338 62.67 -19.77 -4.85
N THR A 339 63.98 -19.71 -4.57
CA THR A 339 65.05 -19.23 -5.47
C THR A 339 64.93 -17.81 -6.05
N THR A 340 65.65 -16.85 -5.48
CA THR A 340 66.87 -16.30 -6.13
C THR A 340 67.57 -15.31 -5.21
N THR A 341 68.85 -15.59 -5.00
CA THR A 341 69.85 -14.62 -4.56
C THR A 341 70.01 -13.53 -5.62
N GLY A 342 69.81 -12.27 -5.21
CA GLY A 342 70.44 -11.10 -5.85
C GLY A 342 69.49 -10.10 -6.50
N SER A 343 69.25 -8.96 -5.83
CA SER A 343 69.83 -7.65 -6.19
C SER A 343 69.15 -6.52 -5.41
N ASN A 344 69.94 -5.49 -5.09
CA ASN A 344 69.58 -4.37 -4.23
C ASN A 344 68.40 -3.57 -4.78
N GLY A 345 67.34 -3.42 -3.97
CA GLY A 345 66.38 -2.33 -4.03
C GLY A 345 66.40 -1.60 -2.69
N ALA A 346 66.84 -0.34 -2.68
CA ALA A 346 66.87 0.48 -1.48
C ALA A 346 65.44 0.74 -0.97
N LEU A 347 65.22 0.55 0.34
CA LEU A 347 64.01 1.00 1.02
C LEU A 347 63.95 2.53 0.96
N GLU A 348 62.99 3.08 0.19
CA GLU A 348 62.69 4.52 0.19
C GLU A 348 61.86 4.89 1.43
N THR A 349 62.44 5.73 2.29
CA THR A 349 61.80 6.34 3.46
C THR A 349 61.14 7.68 3.08
N ILE A 350 59.88 7.90 3.47
CA ILE A 350 59.22 9.22 3.35
C ILE A 350 59.20 9.88 4.73
N SER A 351 59.60 11.15 4.78
CA SER A 351 59.64 11.97 6.00
C SER A 351 58.42 12.89 6.03
N TYR A 352 57.60 12.81 7.07
CA TYR A 352 56.48 13.74 7.29
C TYR A 352 56.94 14.89 8.19
N GLN A 353 56.62 16.14 7.80
CA GLN A 353 56.69 17.30 8.69
C GLN A 353 55.28 17.64 9.16
N TYR A 354 55.03 17.45 10.46
CA TYR A 354 53.78 17.85 11.10
C TYR A 354 54.04 19.03 12.04
N ASP A 355 53.26 20.09 11.89
CA ASP A 355 53.45 21.35 12.64
C ASP A 355 52.30 21.52 13.64
N SER A 356 52.60 21.27 14.92
CA SER A 356 51.64 21.35 16.03
C SER A 356 51.82 22.65 16.82
N GLY A 357 51.77 23.80 16.15
CA GLY A 357 51.74 25.13 16.77
C GLY A 357 53.00 25.59 17.54
N ASP A 358 53.76 24.68 18.15
CA ASP A 358 54.96 24.95 18.95
C ASP A 358 56.11 23.94 18.71
N VAL A 359 55.87 22.82 18.00
CA VAL A 359 56.92 21.82 17.68
C VAL A 359 56.65 21.16 16.33
N THR A 360 57.69 21.08 15.49
CA THR A 360 57.68 20.35 14.22
C THR A 360 58.22 18.93 14.43
N TYR A 361 57.42 17.91 14.11
CA TYR A 361 57.81 16.50 14.24
C TYR A 361 58.21 15.94 12.87
N ASN A 362 59.37 15.28 12.81
CA ASN A 362 59.82 14.52 11.64
C ASN A 362 59.61 13.02 11.91
N VAL A 363 58.57 12.45 11.32
CA VAL A 363 58.28 11.01 11.42
C VAL A 363 58.69 10.33 10.12
N THR A 364 59.44 9.24 10.20
CA THR A 364 59.83 8.41 9.05
C THR A 364 59.06 7.10 9.13
N VAL A 365 58.20 6.83 8.14
CA VAL A 365 57.35 5.62 8.08
C VAL A 365 57.60 4.89 6.75
N SER A 366 57.63 3.56 6.78
CA SER A 366 57.71 2.71 5.60
C SER A 366 56.45 2.82 4.74
N LYS A 367 56.63 2.92 3.42
CA LYS A 367 55.70 3.49 2.43
C LYS A 367 54.35 2.76 2.21
N GLU A 368 54.07 1.62 2.83
CA GLU A 368 52.95 0.77 2.37
C GLU A 368 51.75 0.60 3.32
N VAL A 369 51.79 0.97 4.62
CA VAL A 369 50.70 0.56 5.56
C VAL A 369 50.02 1.68 6.37
N PHE A 370 50.62 2.87 6.58
CA PHE A 370 50.09 3.84 7.56
C PHE A 370 49.99 5.30 7.09
N THR A 371 49.75 5.57 5.81
CA THR A 371 49.48 6.95 5.34
C THR A 371 47.99 7.28 5.46
N LEU A 372 47.62 8.35 6.19
CA LEU A 372 46.24 8.85 6.22
C LEU A 372 45.84 9.35 4.82
N VAL A 373 44.75 8.80 4.28
CA VAL A 373 44.16 9.20 3.01
C VAL A 373 42.74 9.74 3.23
N ALA A 374 42.37 10.76 2.45
CA ALA A 374 41.02 11.32 2.41
C ALA A 374 40.36 10.98 1.07
N GLN A 375 39.14 10.44 1.11
CA GLN A 375 38.37 10.08 -0.09
C GLN A 375 37.01 10.76 -0.08
N ASN A 376 36.52 11.19 -1.26
CA ASN A 376 35.19 11.76 -1.37
C ASN A 376 34.12 10.69 -1.11
N VAL A 377 33.17 11.01 -0.24
CA VAL A 377 31.99 10.22 0.07
C VAL A 377 30.76 11.11 0.02
N MET A 378 29.60 10.49 -0.16
CA MET A 378 28.31 11.16 0.00
C MET A 378 27.53 10.45 1.09
N CYS A 379 26.92 11.23 1.96
CA CYS A 379 26.06 10.74 3.02
C CYS A 379 24.60 10.85 2.53
N ALA A 380 23.85 9.77 2.61
CA ALA A 380 22.47 9.73 2.16
C ALA A 380 21.61 8.92 3.11
N TYR A 381 20.38 9.37 3.32
CA TYR A 381 19.32 8.54 3.89
C TYR A 381 18.82 7.61 2.79
N PRO A 382 18.84 6.28 3.00
CA PRO A 382 18.40 5.32 2.01
C PRO A 382 16.89 5.48 1.71
N ILE A 383 16.46 4.97 0.56
CA ILE A 383 15.04 4.92 0.20
C ILE A 383 14.28 4.03 1.19
N SER A 384 13.16 4.53 1.70
CA SER A 384 12.24 3.78 2.57
C SER A 384 11.63 2.56 1.90
N ASP A 385 11.43 1.49 2.67
CA ASP A 385 10.78 0.27 2.20
C ASP A 385 9.32 0.50 1.73
N ILE A 386 8.63 1.51 2.28
CA ILE A 386 7.31 1.92 1.78
C ILE A 386 7.38 2.41 0.33
N TYR A 387 8.50 3.03 -0.02
CA TYR A 387 8.78 3.52 -1.36
C TYR A 387 9.60 2.52 -2.15
N ALA A 388 9.77 1.27 -1.70
CA ALA A 388 10.49 0.24 -2.45
C ALA A 388 9.87 0.02 -3.85
N PRO A 389 10.65 -0.53 -4.81
CA PRO A 389 10.20 -0.72 -6.19
C PRO A 389 8.86 -1.48 -6.29
N ALA A 390 8.65 -2.51 -5.46
CA ALA A 390 7.40 -3.27 -5.44
C ALA A 390 6.17 -2.39 -5.15
N SER A 391 6.25 -1.51 -4.16
CA SER A 391 5.17 -0.61 -3.75
C SER A 391 4.88 0.44 -4.83
N ARG A 392 5.91 1.04 -5.43
CA ARG A 392 5.76 2.04 -6.51
C ARG A 392 5.22 1.42 -7.79
N TYR A 393 5.73 0.27 -8.19
CA TYR A 393 5.23 -0.44 -9.38
C TYR A 393 3.80 -0.92 -9.18
N LEU A 394 3.46 -1.40 -7.99
CA LEU A 394 2.07 -1.70 -7.64
C LEU A 394 1.19 -0.45 -7.76
N PHE A 395 1.64 0.71 -7.28
CA PHE A 395 0.92 1.98 -7.45
C PHE A 395 0.69 2.32 -8.94
N TYR A 396 1.70 2.24 -9.80
CA TYR A 396 1.53 2.50 -11.23
C TYR A 396 0.58 1.51 -11.91
N VAL A 397 0.69 0.22 -11.56
CA VAL A 397 -0.22 -0.81 -12.06
C VAL A 397 -1.65 -0.54 -11.60
N LEU A 398 -1.87 -0.18 -10.34
CA LEU A 398 -3.20 0.14 -9.82
C LEU A 398 -3.79 1.40 -10.47
N VAL A 399 -2.97 2.40 -10.77
CA VAL A 399 -3.37 3.56 -11.58
C VAL A 399 -3.86 3.10 -12.96
N ALA A 400 -3.07 2.29 -13.68
CA ALA A 400 -3.44 1.77 -14.99
C ALA A 400 -4.71 0.90 -14.93
N LEU A 401 -4.81 0.01 -13.95
CA LEU A 401 -5.97 -0.84 -13.72
C LEU A 401 -7.23 -0.04 -13.39
N THR A 402 -7.11 1.13 -12.78
CA THR A 402 -8.25 2.04 -12.56
C THR A 402 -8.85 2.51 -13.90
N PHE A 403 -8.02 2.70 -14.93
CA PHE A 403 -8.47 3.00 -16.30
C PHE A 403 -8.95 1.76 -17.07
N CYS A 404 -8.36 0.59 -16.85
CA CYS A 404 -8.77 -0.63 -17.55
C CYS A 404 -10.08 -1.24 -16.99
N SER A 405 -10.35 -1.07 -15.70
CA SER A 405 -11.49 -1.67 -14.98
C SER A 405 -12.79 -0.87 -15.06
N ILE A 406 -12.93 0.08 -16.00
CA ILE A 406 -14.10 0.97 -16.14
C ILE A 406 -15.44 0.21 -16.25
N ARG A 407 -15.44 -1.05 -16.68
CA ARG A 407 -16.65 -1.90 -16.77
C ARG A 407 -17.06 -2.57 -15.45
N ILE A 408 -16.13 -2.73 -14.50
CA ILE A 408 -16.36 -3.41 -13.22
C ILE A 408 -16.26 -2.37 -12.09
N ARG A 409 -17.39 -1.78 -11.72
CA ARG A 409 -17.46 -0.63 -10.81
C ARG A 409 -16.78 -0.87 -9.46
N TRP A 410 -17.11 -1.96 -8.78
CA TRP A 410 -16.57 -2.25 -7.45
C TRP A 410 -15.05 -2.41 -7.48
N LEU A 411 -14.51 -3.06 -8.51
CA LEU A 411 -13.08 -3.30 -8.66
C LEU A 411 -12.32 -1.99 -8.95
N SER A 412 -12.90 -1.13 -9.79
CA SER A 412 -12.38 0.22 -10.04
C SER A 412 -12.35 1.09 -8.78
N HIS A 413 -13.35 0.97 -7.88
CA HIS A 413 -13.34 1.68 -6.59
C HIS A 413 -12.23 1.18 -5.66
N VAL A 414 -11.98 -0.13 -5.62
CA VAL A 414 -10.91 -0.72 -4.78
C VAL A 414 -9.54 -0.25 -5.24
N PHE A 415 -9.25 -0.36 -6.54
CA PHE A 415 -7.96 0.10 -7.08
C PHE A 415 -7.75 1.59 -6.88
N PHE A 416 -8.78 2.41 -7.15
CA PHE A 416 -8.68 3.84 -6.94
C PHE A 416 -8.49 4.21 -5.46
N GLY A 417 -9.19 3.53 -4.55
CA GLY A 417 -9.03 3.74 -3.10
C GLY A 417 -7.59 3.47 -2.62
N ALA A 418 -6.97 2.40 -3.13
CA ALA A 418 -5.58 2.07 -2.83
C ALA A 418 -4.60 3.13 -3.38
N VAL A 419 -4.83 3.60 -4.62
CA VAL A 419 -4.04 4.68 -5.26
C VAL A 419 -4.12 5.96 -4.43
N VAL A 420 -5.32 6.35 -4.00
CA VAL A 420 -5.55 7.55 -3.17
C VAL A 420 -4.87 7.43 -1.82
N ALA A 421 -5.00 6.29 -1.13
CA ALA A 421 -4.40 6.10 0.18
C ALA A 421 -2.86 6.20 0.13
N TYR A 422 -2.24 5.55 -0.85
CA TYR A 422 -0.78 5.57 -1.00
C TYR A 422 -0.26 6.96 -1.37
N ALA A 423 -0.89 7.65 -2.32
CA ALA A 423 -0.52 9.01 -2.69
C ALA A 423 -0.76 10.04 -1.57
N ALA A 424 -1.74 9.81 -0.69
CA ALA A 424 -2.00 10.67 0.46
C ALA A 424 -0.85 10.60 1.47
N CYS A 425 -0.30 9.40 1.69
CA CYS A 425 0.87 9.20 2.53
C CYS A 425 2.08 9.96 1.98
N ALA A 426 2.36 9.82 0.67
CA ALA A 426 3.44 10.54 0.02
C ALA A 426 3.27 12.07 0.09
N ALA A 427 2.04 12.56 -0.06
CA ALA A 427 1.74 13.99 0.07
C ALA A 427 2.02 14.55 1.47
N ILE A 428 1.67 13.80 2.52
CA ILE A 428 1.98 14.19 3.91
C ILE A 428 3.50 14.25 4.12
N ASN A 429 4.24 13.27 3.62
CA ASN A 429 5.70 13.28 3.71
C ASN A 429 6.31 14.49 2.99
N ALA A 430 5.80 14.84 1.80
CA ALA A 430 6.24 16.04 1.07
C ALA A 430 6.03 17.33 1.89
N PHE A 431 4.89 17.47 2.58
CA PHE A 431 4.62 18.62 3.46
C PHE A 431 5.54 18.66 4.68
N ILE A 432 5.88 17.51 5.25
CA ILE A 432 6.78 17.44 6.41
C ILE A 432 8.20 17.87 6.02
N ILE A 433 8.73 17.34 4.91
CA ILE A 433 10.11 17.63 4.45
C ILE A 433 10.31 19.13 4.22
N ILE A 434 9.39 19.79 3.50
CA ILE A 434 9.51 21.23 3.23
C ILE A 434 9.33 22.10 4.49
N SER A 435 8.56 21.63 5.47
CA SER A 435 8.28 22.39 6.70
C SER A 435 9.47 22.46 7.67
N HIS A 436 10.43 21.54 7.54
CA HIS A 436 11.56 21.42 8.44
C HIS A 436 12.85 21.08 7.66
N PRO A 437 13.40 22.05 6.90
CA PRO A 437 14.62 21.82 6.14
C PRO A 437 15.81 21.52 7.08
N PRO A 438 16.78 20.72 6.64
CA PRO A 438 17.97 20.40 7.43
C PRO A 438 18.75 21.67 7.76
N LYS A 439 19.19 21.79 9.03
CA LYS A 439 20.09 22.88 9.44
C LYS A 439 21.53 22.48 9.18
N LEU A 440 22.16 23.12 8.21
CA LEU A 440 23.59 22.97 7.93
C LEU A 440 24.40 23.61 9.06
N GLN A 441 25.48 22.96 9.51
CA GLN A 441 26.45 23.63 10.39
C GLN A 441 27.52 24.36 9.57
N ASP A 442 28.23 25.26 10.23
CA ASP A 442 29.34 26.00 9.64
C ASP A 442 30.47 25.05 9.22
N PRO A 443 31.08 25.25 8.04
CA PRO A 443 32.17 24.41 7.57
C PRO A 443 33.41 24.50 8.47
N GLN A 444 34.14 23.39 8.61
CA GLN A 444 35.39 23.30 9.37
C GLN A 444 36.52 22.71 8.53
N ASN A 445 37.74 23.23 8.69
CA ASN A 445 38.91 22.74 7.95
C ASN A 445 39.63 21.63 8.73
N VAL A 446 40.00 20.56 8.03
CA VAL A 446 40.82 19.45 8.54
C VAL A 446 42.08 19.32 7.70
N THR A 447 43.22 19.20 8.38
CA THR A 447 44.54 19.09 7.72
C THR A 447 44.75 17.65 7.25
N ILE A 448 45.22 17.46 6.01
CA ILE A 448 45.52 16.15 5.42
C ILE A 448 46.92 16.12 4.80
N PRO A 449 47.58 14.95 4.70
CA PRO A 449 48.84 14.82 4.00
C PRO A 449 48.73 15.21 2.52
N TYR A 450 49.75 15.90 2.00
CA TYR A 450 49.81 16.27 0.59
C TYR A 450 50.09 15.05 -0.29
N ILE A 451 49.16 14.72 -1.19
CA ILE A 451 49.30 13.63 -2.16
C ILE A 451 49.31 14.22 -3.59
N PRO A 452 50.41 14.04 -4.36
CA PRO A 452 50.45 14.45 -5.77
C PRO A 452 49.45 13.65 -6.62
N SER A 453 48.79 14.32 -7.57
CA SER A 453 47.83 13.70 -8.50
C SER A 453 48.39 12.60 -9.41
N ASN A 454 49.72 12.52 -9.57
CA ASN A 454 50.43 11.53 -10.38
C ASN A 454 51.04 10.39 -9.55
N SER A 455 50.59 10.21 -8.31
CA SER A 455 51.07 9.16 -7.44
C SER A 455 50.50 7.79 -7.83
N ASN A 456 51.20 6.70 -7.49
CA ASN A 456 50.72 5.34 -7.80
C ASN A 456 49.34 5.01 -7.19
N TRP A 457 48.88 5.80 -6.21
CA TRP A 457 47.55 5.73 -5.60
C TRP A 457 46.42 6.12 -6.57
N THR A 458 46.74 6.86 -7.63
CA THR A 458 45.81 7.28 -8.69
C THR A 458 46.08 6.61 -10.04
N THR A 459 47.25 5.99 -10.23
CA THR A 459 47.66 5.34 -11.50
C THR A 459 48.19 3.92 -11.24
N GLY A 460 47.32 2.91 -11.31
CA GLY A 460 47.62 1.48 -11.10
C GLY A 460 46.34 0.64 -11.17
N ASP A 461 46.43 -0.69 -10.94
CA ASP A 461 45.30 -1.61 -10.87
C ASP A 461 44.54 -1.54 -9.51
N ASP A 462 45.23 -1.14 -8.43
CA ASP A 462 44.67 -0.87 -7.08
C ASP A 462 44.27 0.61 -6.90
N GLN A 463 43.39 1.12 -7.77
CA GLN A 463 43.01 2.53 -7.70
C GLN A 463 42.23 2.84 -6.40
N VAL A 464 42.76 3.73 -5.57
CA VAL A 464 42.01 4.29 -4.44
C VAL A 464 41.00 5.27 -5.00
N GLN A 465 39.77 4.78 -5.21
CA GLN A 465 38.69 5.57 -5.79
C GLN A 465 38.43 6.85 -5.00
N ALA A 466 38.09 7.92 -5.72
CA ALA A 466 37.70 9.20 -5.13
C ALA A 466 38.75 9.86 -4.19
N LEU A 467 40.04 9.51 -4.33
CA LEU A 467 41.12 10.08 -3.52
C LEU A 467 41.29 11.60 -3.74
N VAL A 468 41.42 12.34 -2.65
CA VAL A 468 41.74 13.77 -2.67
C VAL A 468 43.23 13.96 -2.94
N THR A 469 43.57 14.76 -3.95
CA THR A 469 44.97 15.04 -4.33
C THR A 469 45.21 16.53 -4.53
N ASN A 470 46.47 16.94 -4.54
CA ASN A 470 46.94 18.31 -4.72
C ASN A 470 46.43 19.33 -3.68
N THR A 471 46.03 18.90 -2.48
CA THR A 471 45.64 19.77 -1.37
C THR A 471 46.26 19.31 -0.04
N THR A 472 46.37 20.22 0.94
CA THR A 472 46.86 19.95 2.30
C THR A 472 45.77 20.06 3.37
N TYR A 473 44.56 20.41 2.95
CA TYR A 473 43.39 20.48 3.83
C TYR A 473 42.13 20.17 3.04
N VAL A 474 41.10 19.72 3.75
CA VAL A 474 39.74 19.54 3.25
C VAL A 474 38.76 20.29 4.15
N GLU A 475 37.74 20.88 3.54
CA GLU A 475 36.67 21.59 4.23
C GLU A 475 35.50 20.62 4.42
N ILE A 476 35.15 20.34 5.68
CA ILE A 476 34.13 19.38 6.06
C ILE A 476 32.88 20.18 6.48
N GLN A 477 31.79 20.08 5.70
CA GLN A 477 30.53 20.77 5.98
C GLN A 477 29.34 19.79 6.04
N PRO A 478 28.58 19.74 7.15
CA PRO A 478 27.49 18.78 7.31
C PRO A 478 26.40 18.85 6.28
N ASP A 479 26.26 17.79 5.50
CA ASP A 479 25.17 17.66 4.56
C ASP A 479 24.82 16.19 4.26
N ALA A 480 23.56 15.93 3.95
CA ALA A 480 23.07 14.60 3.62
C ALA A 480 21.93 14.66 2.60
N VAL A 481 21.96 13.74 1.64
CA VAL A 481 20.90 13.58 0.64
C VAL A 481 19.73 12.80 1.25
N GLU A 482 18.49 13.23 1.02
CA GLU A 482 17.29 12.47 1.35
C GLU A 482 16.74 11.78 0.10
N LEU A 483 17.02 10.49 -0.06
CA LEU A 483 16.64 9.74 -1.27
C LEU A 483 15.15 9.41 -1.34
N ASP A 484 14.37 9.65 -0.28
CA ASP A 484 12.91 9.53 -0.34
C ASP A 484 12.24 10.64 -1.16
N ILE A 485 12.93 11.76 -1.42
CA ILE A 485 12.32 12.87 -2.16
C ILE A 485 12.01 12.49 -3.61
N ASP A 486 12.82 11.64 -4.24
CA ASP A 486 12.63 11.15 -5.61
C ASP A 486 11.36 10.29 -5.76
N PRO A 487 11.17 9.20 -4.97
CA PRO A 487 9.94 8.41 -5.02
C PRO A 487 8.70 9.18 -4.53
N ILE A 488 8.83 10.08 -3.55
CA ILE A 488 7.71 10.97 -3.15
C ILE A 488 7.28 11.83 -4.34
N THR A 489 8.24 12.45 -5.03
CA THR A 489 7.98 13.26 -6.22
C THR A 489 7.33 12.41 -7.32
N ALA A 490 7.82 11.19 -7.53
CA ALA A 490 7.24 10.27 -8.50
C ALA A 490 5.76 9.96 -8.22
N ILE A 491 5.39 9.71 -6.97
CA ILE A 491 4.03 9.35 -6.58
C ILE A 491 3.08 10.56 -6.66
N VAL A 492 3.47 11.68 -6.03
CA VAL A 492 2.61 12.85 -5.88
C VAL A 492 2.38 13.54 -7.23
N VAL A 493 3.43 13.70 -8.05
CA VAL A 493 3.31 14.28 -9.39
C VAL A 493 2.49 13.37 -10.30
N THR A 494 2.70 12.05 -10.26
CA THR A 494 1.88 11.10 -11.03
C THR A 494 0.40 11.19 -10.62
N ALA A 495 0.10 11.24 -9.32
CA ALA A 495 -1.26 11.38 -8.83
C ALA A 495 -1.91 12.72 -9.27
N CYS A 496 -1.13 13.80 -9.28
CA CYS A 496 -1.57 15.11 -9.77
C CYS A 496 -1.88 15.10 -11.28
N LEU A 497 -0.96 14.55 -12.10
CA LEU A 497 -1.10 14.48 -13.56
C LEU A 497 -2.27 13.57 -13.99
N VAL A 498 -2.51 12.49 -13.27
CA VAL A 498 -3.55 11.50 -13.55
C VAL A 498 -4.94 11.94 -13.04
N GLY A 499 -5.01 12.87 -12.08
CA GLY A 499 -6.25 13.32 -11.45
C GLY A 499 -7.30 13.85 -12.44
N LEU A 500 -6.90 14.67 -13.41
CA LEU A 500 -7.80 15.18 -14.46
C LEU A 500 -8.26 14.08 -15.43
N PRO A 501 -7.37 13.29 -16.08
CA PRO A 501 -7.77 12.16 -16.93
C PRO A 501 -8.73 11.16 -16.27
N LEU A 502 -8.52 10.83 -14.99
CA LEU A 502 -9.41 9.95 -14.24
C LEU A 502 -10.84 10.48 -14.16
N GLN A 503 -11.03 11.78 -13.98
CA GLN A 503 -12.37 12.40 -13.98
C GLN A 503 -13.08 12.28 -15.33
N ILE A 504 -12.33 12.30 -16.43
CA ILE A 504 -12.89 12.21 -17.79
C ILE A 504 -13.27 10.76 -18.12
N TRP A 505 -12.39 9.81 -17.83
CA TRP A 505 -12.49 8.43 -18.34
C TRP A 505 -13.26 7.52 -17.38
N SER A 506 -13.15 7.71 -16.06
CA SER A 506 -13.71 6.79 -15.07
C SER A 506 -15.22 6.97 -14.90
N ARG A 507 -16.00 5.88 -15.03
CA ARG A 507 -17.47 5.83 -14.76
C ARG A 507 -17.80 5.88 -13.27
N THR A 508 -16.81 5.52 -12.48
CA THR A 508 -16.81 5.29 -11.04
C THR A 508 -16.91 6.61 -10.27
N MET A 509 -16.35 7.69 -10.81
CA MET A 509 -16.33 9.03 -10.21
C MET A 509 -17.60 9.86 -10.42
N ARG A 510 -18.63 9.27 -11.04
CA ARG A 510 -19.80 9.97 -11.61
C ARG A 510 -21.12 9.73 -10.86
N SER A 511 -21.07 9.19 -9.65
CA SER A 511 -22.29 8.80 -8.92
C SER A 511 -22.93 9.92 -8.11
N SER A 512 -22.15 10.78 -7.44
CA SER A 512 -22.69 11.80 -6.53
C SER A 512 -22.02 13.18 -6.60
N ILE A 513 -22.76 14.22 -6.17
CA ILE A 513 -22.25 15.59 -6.00
C ILE A 513 -21.06 15.61 -5.02
N ILE A 514 -21.17 14.90 -3.90
CA ILE A 514 -20.14 14.86 -2.84
C ILE A 514 -18.84 14.24 -3.36
N ILE A 515 -18.92 13.15 -4.14
CA ILE A 515 -17.73 12.51 -4.72
C ILE A 515 -16.99 13.50 -5.63
N ARG A 516 -17.70 14.36 -6.38
CA ARG A 516 -17.04 15.40 -7.19
C ARG A 516 -16.25 16.41 -6.34
N TYR A 517 -16.82 16.87 -5.23
CA TYR A 517 -16.12 17.77 -4.32
C TYR A 517 -14.91 17.10 -3.65
N MET A 518 -15.02 15.83 -3.28
CA MET A 518 -13.89 15.07 -2.73
C MET A 518 -12.75 14.90 -3.73
N ILE A 519 -13.05 14.61 -5.01
CA ILE A 519 -12.01 14.51 -6.04
C ILE A 519 -11.37 15.87 -6.32
N LEU A 520 -12.15 16.96 -6.27
CA LEU A 520 -11.61 18.30 -6.41
C LEU A 520 -10.67 18.66 -5.25
N LEU A 521 -11.06 18.34 -4.02
CA LEU A 521 -10.20 18.47 -2.84
C LEU A 521 -8.92 17.63 -2.98
N TRP A 522 -9.06 16.39 -3.44
CA TRP A 522 -7.92 15.51 -3.71
C TRP A 522 -6.92 16.12 -4.70
N ASN A 523 -7.41 16.64 -5.84
CA ASN A 523 -6.55 17.29 -6.83
C ASN A 523 -5.82 18.52 -6.25
N LEU A 524 -6.48 19.31 -5.39
CA LEU A 524 -5.85 20.46 -4.74
C LEU A 524 -4.75 20.03 -3.77
N ILE A 525 -4.97 18.96 -3.01
CA ILE A 525 -3.98 18.39 -2.10
C ILE A 525 -2.78 17.85 -2.90
N MET A 526 -3.02 17.09 -3.97
CA MET A 526 -1.94 16.56 -4.82
C MET A 526 -1.16 17.66 -5.53
N LEU A 527 -1.82 18.74 -5.95
CA LEU A 527 -1.16 19.90 -6.54
C LEU A 527 -0.27 20.62 -5.51
N ALA A 528 -0.80 20.88 -4.31
CA ALA A 528 -0.03 21.50 -3.23
C ALA A 528 1.18 20.64 -2.87
N ALA A 529 1.00 19.33 -2.73
CA ALA A 529 2.08 18.41 -2.42
C ALA A 529 3.11 18.31 -3.56
N SER A 530 2.68 18.37 -4.83
CA SER A 530 3.60 18.40 -5.98
C SER A 530 4.48 19.65 -5.95
N ILE A 531 3.89 20.82 -5.64
CA ILE A 531 4.64 22.07 -5.50
C ILE A 531 5.65 21.95 -4.35
N CYS A 532 5.23 21.43 -3.19
CA CYS A 532 6.12 21.21 -2.05
C CYS A 532 7.28 20.27 -2.39
N ALA A 533 7.00 19.14 -3.06
CA ALA A 533 8.03 18.19 -3.48
C ALA A 533 9.03 18.84 -4.45
N LEU A 534 8.55 19.54 -5.49
CA LEU A 534 9.42 20.20 -6.47
C LEU A 534 10.23 21.38 -5.89
N LEU A 535 9.74 22.04 -4.84
CA LEU A 535 10.48 23.07 -4.12
C LEU A 535 11.54 22.47 -3.19
N ALA A 536 11.24 21.34 -2.54
CA ALA A 536 12.17 20.65 -1.65
C ALA A 536 13.26 19.87 -2.40
N TRP A 537 12.96 19.41 -3.62
CA TRP A 537 13.83 18.54 -4.42
C TRP A 537 15.26 19.08 -4.57
N PRO A 538 15.52 20.32 -5.03
CA PRO A 538 16.91 20.80 -5.21
C PRO A 538 17.68 20.94 -3.89
N THR A 539 16.98 21.20 -2.78
CA THR A 539 17.59 21.41 -1.46
C THR A 539 17.86 20.13 -0.68
N THR A 540 17.20 19.03 -1.05
CA THR A 540 17.30 17.74 -0.33
C THR A 540 17.93 16.64 -1.16
N ASN A 541 17.92 16.80 -2.48
CA ASN A 541 18.49 15.85 -3.43
C ASN A 541 19.94 16.17 -3.82
N LEU A 542 20.43 17.37 -3.47
CA LEU A 542 21.81 17.80 -3.69
C LEU A 542 22.51 17.98 -2.35
N ALA A 543 23.72 17.43 -2.22
CA ALA A 543 24.56 17.62 -1.04
C ALA A 543 26.01 17.89 -1.43
N SER A 544 26.70 18.70 -0.64
CA SER A 544 28.15 18.92 -0.80
C SER A 544 28.93 17.60 -0.61
N PRO A 545 30.00 17.35 -1.39
CA PRO A 545 30.85 16.17 -1.20
C PRO A 545 31.46 16.16 0.20
N GLN A 546 31.42 15.00 0.85
CA GLN A 546 32.02 14.75 2.15
C GLN A 546 33.29 13.94 2.02
N TYR A 547 34.00 13.73 3.13
CA TYR A 547 35.27 13.03 3.13
C TYR A 547 35.28 11.91 4.16
N ARG A 548 35.70 10.71 3.77
CA ARG A 548 36.10 9.68 4.74
C ARG A 548 37.61 9.68 4.93
N PHE A 549 38.04 9.30 6.12
CA PHE A 549 39.45 9.24 6.50
C PHE A 549 39.81 7.79 6.80
N CYS A 550 40.84 7.27 6.14
CA CYS A 550 41.31 5.89 6.28
C CYS A 550 42.83 5.83 6.23
N PHE A 551 43.41 4.70 6.64
CA PHE A 551 44.78 4.40 6.25
C PHE A 551 44.81 3.83 4.82
N ALA A 552 45.84 4.25 4.10
CA ALA A 552 46.35 3.67 2.88
C ALA A 552 46.29 2.11 2.89
N GLY A 553 45.59 1.51 1.93
CA GLY A 553 45.48 0.05 1.80
C GLY A 553 44.46 -0.63 2.73
N VAL A 554 43.85 0.12 3.66
CA VAL A 554 42.86 -0.38 4.61
C VAL A 554 41.53 0.32 4.30
N LEU A 555 40.80 -0.25 3.35
CA LEU A 555 39.55 0.29 2.83
C LEU A 555 38.35 -0.52 3.31
N ASP A 556 37.35 0.18 3.81
CA ASP A 556 36.02 -0.38 4.02
C ASP A 556 35.26 -0.51 2.69
N SER A 557 34.22 -1.35 2.68
CA SER A 557 33.29 -1.46 1.55
C SER A 557 32.73 -0.11 1.09
N ASP A 558 32.35 -0.02 -0.19
CA ASP A 558 31.90 1.22 -0.83
C ASP A 558 30.67 1.88 -0.18
N SER A 559 29.96 1.17 0.70
CA SER A 559 28.88 1.75 1.50
C SER A 559 28.94 1.30 2.96
N GLN A 560 28.90 2.26 3.89
CA GLN A 560 28.90 1.98 5.33
C GLN A 560 27.72 2.66 6.01
N ALA A 561 27.07 1.95 6.94
CA ALA A 561 26.11 2.56 7.85
C ALA A 561 26.88 3.29 8.95
N SER A 562 26.75 4.61 9.02
CA SER A 562 27.41 5.42 10.02
C SER A 562 26.70 6.78 10.12
N ASP A 563 26.33 7.17 11.33
CA ASP A 563 25.86 8.52 11.67
C ASP A 563 27.02 9.48 11.97
N GLY A 564 28.25 9.00 11.72
CA GLY A 564 29.50 9.74 11.74
C GLY A 564 29.80 10.51 13.01
N TRP A 565 29.10 10.18 14.09
CA TRP A 565 29.16 10.91 15.34
C TRP A 565 29.10 9.94 16.51
N ASP A 566 30.26 9.68 17.09
CA ASP A 566 30.36 9.03 18.39
C ASP A 566 30.89 10.05 19.42
N PRO A 567 30.12 10.36 20.48
CA PRO A 567 30.57 11.23 21.56
C PRO A 567 31.89 10.76 22.20
N LYS A 568 32.23 9.47 22.10
CA LYS A 568 33.46 8.89 22.64
C LYS A 568 34.72 9.45 21.98
N TYR A 569 34.69 9.72 20.68
CA TYR A 569 35.88 10.17 19.92
C TYR A 569 35.92 11.68 19.69
N TRP A 570 34.85 12.41 20.00
CA TRP A 570 34.77 13.85 19.74
C TRP A 570 35.60 14.69 20.71
N THR A 571 36.58 15.45 20.18
CA THR A 571 37.49 16.30 20.98
C THR A 571 37.23 17.81 20.85
N GLY A 572 36.06 18.21 20.34
CA GLY A 572 35.63 19.61 20.25
C GLY A 572 35.87 20.29 18.88
N SER A 573 36.76 19.75 18.04
CA SER A 573 36.90 20.16 16.63
C SER A 573 37.21 18.95 15.75
N TRP A 574 36.83 19.00 14.47
CA TRP A 574 37.10 17.90 13.53
C TRP A 574 38.59 17.66 13.32
N ASN A 575 39.39 18.73 13.24
CA ASN A 575 40.85 18.60 13.07
C ASN A 575 41.49 17.88 14.27
N ALA A 576 41.09 18.24 15.50
CA ALA A 576 41.58 17.57 16.70
C ALA A 576 41.09 16.11 16.79
N THR A 577 39.87 15.82 16.34
CA THR A 577 39.28 14.47 16.37
C THR A 577 39.99 13.54 15.40
N ILE A 578 40.21 13.96 14.15
CA ILE A 578 40.93 13.16 13.14
C ILE A 578 42.39 12.97 13.55
N ASN A 579 43.06 14.01 14.08
CA ASN A 579 44.43 13.88 14.58
C ASN A 579 44.54 12.95 15.80
N ASP A 580 43.55 12.91 16.68
CA ASP A 580 43.58 11.99 17.83
C ASP A 580 43.42 10.53 17.39
N ILE A 581 42.47 10.27 16.49
CA ILE A 581 42.18 8.92 15.95
C ILE A 581 43.37 8.39 15.13
N PHE A 582 43.89 9.17 14.19
CA PHE A 582 44.89 8.72 13.22
C PHE A 582 46.33 9.13 13.58
N GLY A 583 46.53 10.04 14.53
CA GLY A 583 47.85 10.45 15.01
C GLY A 583 48.47 9.48 16.03
N HIS A 584 47.65 8.64 16.69
CA HIS A 584 48.08 7.58 17.60
C HIS A 584 47.56 6.19 17.16
N PRO A 585 48.09 5.62 16.06
CA PRO A 585 47.51 4.44 15.39
C PRO A 585 47.44 3.16 16.24
N GLN A 586 48.16 3.10 17.37
CA GLN A 586 48.25 1.90 18.21
C GLN A 586 47.13 1.75 19.25
N THR A 587 46.27 2.76 19.46
CA THR A 587 45.25 2.71 20.54
C THR A 587 43.84 3.09 20.10
N THR A 588 43.67 4.17 19.34
CA THR A 588 42.32 4.75 19.14
C THR A 588 41.66 4.25 17.86
N TRP A 589 42.44 4.07 16.79
CA TRP A 589 41.93 3.53 15.51
C TRP A 589 41.46 2.07 15.64
N GLN A 590 42.16 1.22 16.40
CA GLN A 590 41.77 -0.18 16.65
C GLN A 590 40.44 -0.33 17.40
N GLU A 591 39.97 0.73 18.05
CA GLU A 591 38.68 0.75 18.75
C GLU A 591 37.52 1.22 17.86
N LEU A 592 37.77 1.61 16.60
CA LEU A 592 36.70 1.93 15.67
C LEU A 592 35.98 0.64 15.24
N SER A 593 34.65 0.71 15.11
CA SER A 593 33.88 -0.42 14.56
C SER A 593 34.11 -0.64 13.07
N ASN A 594 34.63 0.37 12.36
CA ASN A 594 34.89 0.39 10.93
C ASN A 594 36.36 0.74 10.70
N ASN A 595 36.94 0.32 9.56
CA ASN A 595 38.36 0.60 9.27
C ASN A 595 38.62 2.09 8.94
N CYS A 596 37.58 2.77 8.47
CA CYS A 596 37.59 4.19 8.14
C CYS A 596 36.70 4.99 9.09
N PHE A 597 37.09 6.25 9.32
CA PHE A 597 36.25 7.22 10.01
C PHE A 597 35.42 8.02 8.98
N TYR A 598 34.10 8.01 9.18
CA TYR A 598 33.14 8.70 8.32
C TYR A 598 32.52 9.86 9.09
N PRO A 599 32.82 11.12 8.80
CA PRO A 599 32.16 12.27 9.40
C PRO A 599 30.77 12.51 8.76
N CYS A 600 30.00 11.46 8.48
CA CYS A 600 28.63 11.59 7.98
C CYS A 600 27.71 12.00 9.13
N TRP A 601 27.64 13.28 9.46
CA TRP A 601 27.03 13.83 10.67
C TRP A 601 25.67 13.29 11.14
N ASN A 602 25.47 13.52 12.44
CA ASN A 602 24.22 13.46 13.18
C ASN A 602 23.20 14.53 12.76
N THR A 603 22.82 14.57 11.48
CA THR A 603 21.73 15.42 11.01
C THR A 603 20.41 14.87 11.53
N THR A 604 19.52 15.75 11.98
CA THR A 604 18.17 15.34 12.40
C THR A 604 17.18 15.61 11.29
N GLN A 605 16.66 14.56 10.68
CA GLN A 605 15.45 14.61 9.87
C GLN A 605 14.26 14.25 10.78
N ILE A 606 13.12 14.95 10.70
CA ILE A 606 11.90 14.57 11.45
C ILE A 606 11.46 13.13 11.14
N ILE A 607 11.72 12.73 9.90
CA ILE A 607 11.32 11.45 9.32
C ILE A 607 12.38 10.38 9.67
N ARG A 608 13.67 10.70 9.85
CA ARG A 608 14.71 9.66 9.99
C ARG A 608 15.32 9.56 11.38
N GLN A 609 15.72 8.34 11.73
CA GLN A 609 16.61 8.13 12.85
C GLN A 609 18.05 8.46 12.44
N ARG A 610 18.82 9.04 13.34
CA ARG A 610 20.21 9.45 13.11
C ARG A 610 21.09 8.27 12.65
N SER A 611 20.87 7.09 13.23
CA SER A 611 21.58 5.84 12.92
C SER A 611 21.24 5.20 11.56
N SER A 612 20.32 5.79 10.79
CA SER A 612 19.92 5.26 9.47
C SER A 612 20.75 5.77 8.30
N LEU A 613 21.65 6.73 8.58
CA LEU A 613 22.49 7.36 7.58
C LEU A 613 23.51 6.36 7.02
N LYS A 614 23.66 6.37 5.69
CA LYS A 614 24.65 5.56 4.99
C LYS A 614 25.60 6.48 4.22
N SER A 615 26.89 6.18 4.29
CA SER A 615 27.90 6.77 3.42
C SER A 615 28.08 5.88 2.19
N VAL A 616 28.33 6.50 1.04
CA VAL A 616 28.74 5.82 -0.19
C VAL A 616 29.96 6.53 -0.76
N VAL A 617 30.98 5.79 -1.20
CA VAL A 617 32.14 6.35 -1.87
C VAL A 617 31.71 7.08 -3.14
N SER A 618 32.02 8.37 -3.21
CA SER A 618 31.56 9.26 -4.27
C SER A 618 32.62 9.36 -5.35
N ASP A 619 32.70 8.33 -6.18
CA ASP A 619 33.50 8.39 -7.42
C ASP A 619 32.82 9.38 -8.39
N PRO A 620 33.52 10.45 -8.83
CA PRO A 620 33.01 11.41 -9.80
C PRO A 620 32.47 10.79 -11.11
N HIS A 621 32.84 9.55 -11.44
CA HIS A 621 32.37 8.89 -12.66
C HIS A 621 31.04 8.14 -12.48
N THR A 622 30.60 7.87 -11.24
CA THR A 622 29.33 7.18 -10.96
C THR A 622 28.11 8.03 -11.25
N ASN A 623 26.99 7.40 -11.60
CA ASN A 623 25.73 8.11 -11.85
C ASN A 623 25.21 8.77 -10.57
N PHE A 624 25.31 8.12 -9.42
CA PHE A 624 24.91 8.65 -8.12
C PHE A 624 25.63 9.98 -7.81
N ALA A 625 26.97 9.99 -7.89
CA ALA A 625 27.74 11.21 -7.65
C ALA A 625 27.49 12.32 -8.68
N LYS A 626 27.08 11.98 -9.91
CA LYS A 626 26.69 12.98 -10.93
C LYS A 626 25.33 13.60 -10.63
N LEU A 627 24.37 12.81 -10.15
CA LEU A 627 22.99 13.22 -9.90
C LEU A 627 22.86 14.12 -8.68
N HIS A 628 23.56 13.79 -7.59
CA HIS A 628 23.39 14.43 -6.29
C HIS A 628 24.43 15.52 -5.98
N ASN A 629 25.33 15.85 -6.92
CA ASN A 629 26.37 16.85 -6.71
C ASN A 629 25.92 18.24 -7.20
N PRO A 630 25.89 19.26 -6.32
CA PRO A 630 25.44 20.60 -6.67
C PRO A 630 26.27 21.25 -7.79
N ASN A 631 27.55 20.89 -7.93
CA ASN A 631 28.44 21.41 -8.98
C ASN A 631 28.15 20.83 -10.37
N ARG A 632 27.32 19.77 -10.46
CA ARG A 632 26.98 19.06 -11.71
C ARG A 632 25.47 18.99 -11.98
N ALA A 633 24.67 19.68 -11.18
CA ALA A 633 23.20 19.69 -11.25
C ALA A 633 22.61 20.18 -12.60
N GLY A 634 23.44 20.63 -13.56
CA GLY A 634 23.03 21.12 -14.87
C GLY A 634 23.16 20.14 -16.05
N ASP A 635 23.68 18.93 -15.84
CA ASP A 635 23.98 17.99 -16.94
C ASP A 635 22.76 17.22 -17.47
N ASP A 636 21.63 17.19 -16.74
CA ASP A 636 20.39 16.55 -17.20
C ASP A 636 19.56 17.50 -18.09
N ALA A 637 19.69 17.34 -19.41
CA ALA A 637 18.93 18.11 -20.40
C ALA A 637 17.40 17.85 -20.35
N PHE A 638 16.95 16.77 -19.71
CA PHE A 638 15.53 16.37 -19.66
C PHE A 638 14.79 16.93 -18.44
N ALA A 639 15.49 17.13 -17.32
CA ALA A 639 14.95 17.75 -16.11
C ALA A 639 14.18 19.07 -16.38
N PRO A 640 14.73 20.09 -17.06
CA PRO A 640 14.02 21.36 -17.29
C PRO A 640 12.74 21.19 -18.13
N LEU A 641 12.71 20.24 -19.08
CA LEU A 641 11.52 19.96 -19.89
C LEU A 641 10.39 19.39 -19.03
N ILE A 642 10.72 18.50 -18.10
CA ILE A 642 9.77 17.91 -17.17
C ILE A 642 9.26 18.95 -16.17
N TYR A 643 10.13 19.79 -15.62
CA TYR A 643 9.71 20.90 -14.76
C TYR A 643 8.71 21.81 -15.48
N VAL A 644 9.01 22.21 -16.71
CA VAL A 644 8.11 23.03 -17.52
C VAL A 644 6.78 22.30 -17.76
N ALA A 645 6.80 21.01 -18.07
CA ALA A 645 5.58 20.23 -18.28
C ALA A 645 4.70 20.17 -17.02
N VAL A 646 5.29 19.93 -15.84
CA VAL A 646 4.56 19.89 -14.57
C VAL A 646 4.02 21.27 -14.20
N TRP A 647 4.82 22.34 -14.37
CA TRP A 647 4.37 23.72 -14.13
C TRP A 647 3.23 24.13 -15.05
N VAL A 648 3.31 23.81 -16.35
CA VAL A 648 2.25 24.09 -17.32
C VAL A 648 0.98 23.34 -16.95
N PHE A 649 1.08 22.08 -16.53
CA PHE A 649 -0.06 21.28 -16.10
C PHE A 649 -0.69 21.82 -14.80
N ALA A 650 0.13 22.16 -13.81
CA ALA A 650 -0.27 22.80 -12.57
C ALA A 650 -0.99 24.13 -12.84
N ALA A 651 -0.41 25.00 -13.67
CA ALA A 651 -1.01 26.27 -14.07
C ALA A 651 -2.35 26.08 -14.80
N ALA A 652 -2.42 25.09 -15.70
CA ALA A 652 -3.67 24.71 -16.37
C ALA A 652 -4.75 24.26 -15.37
N GLN A 653 -4.38 23.48 -14.36
CA GLN A 653 -5.32 22.99 -13.34
C GLN A 653 -5.79 24.11 -12.41
N ILE A 654 -4.89 25.00 -11.98
CA ILE A 654 -5.21 26.22 -11.21
C ILE A 654 -6.14 27.11 -12.02
N PHE A 655 -5.86 27.30 -13.31
CA PHE A 655 -6.72 28.11 -14.19
C PHE A 655 -8.13 27.53 -14.28
N LEU A 656 -8.28 26.23 -14.54
CA LEU A 656 -9.59 25.58 -14.58
C LEU A 656 -10.34 25.69 -13.23
N TYR A 657 -9.61 25.59 -12.11
CA TYR A 657 -10.18 25.79 -10.78
C TYR A 657 -10.65 27.23 -10.56
N LEU A 658 -9.84 28.23 -10.90
CA LEU A 658 -10.20 29.65 -10.77
C LEU A 658 -11.42 29.99 -11.65
N VAL A 659 -11.49 29.46 -12.86
CA VAL A 659 -12.66 29.64 -13.75
C VAL A 659 -13.93 29.09 -13.10
N SER A 660 -13.83 27.91 -12.48
CA SER A 660 -14.94 27.30 -11.74
C SER A 660 -15.34 28.09 -10.49
N ALA A 661 -14.38 28.39 -9.60
CA ALA A 661 -14.61 29.00 -8.29
C ALA A 661 -15.12 30.44 -8.40
N LEU A 662 -14.55 31.23 -9.31
CA LEU A 662 -14.94 32.63 -9.55
C LEU A 662 -16.14 32.75 -10.50
N ARG A 663 -16.72 31.62 -10.94
CA ARG A 663 -17.84 31.55 -11.90
C ARG A 663 -17.56 32.35 -13.17
N LEU A 664 -16.32 32.30 -13.66
CA LEU A 664 -15.90 32.95 -14.89
C LEU A 664 -16.31 32.08 -16.09
N GLY A 665 -16.55 32.72 -17.24
CA GLY A 665 -16.96 32.02 -18.46
C GLY A 665 -18.46 31.67 -18.52
N SER A 666 -18.83 30.81 -19.46
CA SER A 666 -20.22 30.39 -19.67
C SER A 666 -20.65 29.22 -18.78
N ASP A 667 -21.94 29.15 -18.44
CA ASP A 667 -22.48 28.10 -17.54
C ASP A 667 -22.29 26.68 -18.10
N GLU A 668 -22.42 26.50 -19.42
CA GLU A 668 -22.27 25.19 -20.05
C GLU A 668 -20.81 24.73 -20.07
N LEU A 669 -19.86 25.65 -20.29
CA LEU A 669 -18.43 25.31 -20.20
C LEU A 669 -18.00 25.09 -18.75
N ARG A 670 -18.49 25.89 -17.79
CA ARG A 670 -18.26 25.65 -16.36
C ARG A 670 -18.77 24.27 -15.93
N SER A 671 -19.92 23.85 -16.45
CA SER A 671 -20.44 22.49 -16.23
C SER A 671 -19.50 21.42 -16.81
N THR A 672 -18.80 21.74 -17.90
CA THR A 672 -17.82 20.86 -18.54
C THR A 672 -16.51 20.77 -17.75
N ILE A 673 -16.14 21.77 -16.95
CA ILE A 673 -14.97 21.67 -16.05
C ILE A 673 -15.20 20.61 -14.97
N HIS A 674 -16.40 20.56 -14.38
CA HIS A 674 -16.77 19.56 -13.37
C HIS A 674 -17.16 18.20 -13.96
N GLU A 675 -17.65 18.20 -15.21
CA GLU A 675 -18.05 17.00 -15.93
C GLU A 675 -17.43 16.98 -17.35
N PRO A 676 -16.10 16.75 -17.48
CA PRO A 676 -15.37 16.90 -18.75
C PRO A 676 -15.90 16.04 -19.90
N HIS A 677 -16.55 14.91 -19.58
CA HIS A 677 -17.20 14.06 -20.56
C HIS A 677 -18.38 14.74 -21.30
N HIS A 678 -18.95 15.81 -20.76
CA HIS A 678 -19.94 16.65 -21.44
C HIS A 678 -19.38 17.31 -22.69
N LEU A 679 -18.06 17.55 -22.74
CA LEU A 679 -17.37 18.06 -23.93
C LEU A 679 -17.70 17.21 -25.16
N PHE A 680 -17.71 15.88 -25.01
CA PHE A 680 -17.95 14.94 -26.11
C PHE A 680 -19.43 14.61 -26.27
N ARG A 681 -20.16 14.46 -25.16
CA ARG A 681 -21.58 14.04 -25.18
C ARG A 681 -22.52 15.17 -25.60
N LYS A 682 -22.22 16.41 -25.20
CA LYS A 682 -22.98 17.63 -25.50
C LYS A 682 -22.23 18.57 -26.44
N LYS A 683 -21.28 18.07 -27.26
CA LYS A 683 -20.44 18.88 -28.16
C LYS A 683 -21.23 19.93 -28.96
N ARG A 684 -22.41 19.56 -29.46
CA ARG A 684 -23.26 20.47 -30.26
C ARG A 684 -23.76 21.67 -29.44
N LEU A 685 -24.01 21.50 -28.15
CA LEU A 685 -24.47 22.58 -27.28
C LEU A 685 -23.33 23.57 -26.98
N VAL A 686 -22.16 23.03 -26.61
CA VAL A 686 -20.94 23.80 -26.36
C VAL A 686 -20.56 24.64 -27.58
N TRP A 687 -20.51 24.04 -28.78
CA TRP A 687 -20.20 24.75 -30.02
C TRP A 687 -21.24 25.81 -30.39
N ARG A 688 -22.53 25.56 -30.14
CA ARG A 688 -23.60 26.53 -30.42
C ARG A 688 -23.50 27.75 -29.51
N GLN A 689 -23.13 27.55 -28.25
CA GLN A 689 -22.94 28.64 -27.29
C GLN A 689 -21.69 29.46 -27.63
N LEU A 690 -20.57 28.80 -27.91
CA LEU A 690 -19.33 29.48 -28.28
C LEU A 690 -19.49 30.29 -29.58
N ALA A 691 -20.24 29.77 -30.57
CA ALA A 691 -20.59 30.51 -31.77
C ALA A 691 -21.51 31.70 -31.51
N ARG A 692 -22.38 31.63 -30.49
CA ARG A 692 -23.25 32.74 -30.06
C ARG A 692 -22.42 33.83 -29.40
N ASP A 693 -21.55 33.46 -28.46
CA ASP A 693 -20.69 34.38 -27.71
C ASP A 693 -19.62 35.03 -28.62
N ALA A 694 -19.15 34.32 -29.64
CA ALA A 694 -18.31 34.88 -30.72
C ALA A 694 -19.03 35.94 -31.56
N ARG A 695 -20.30 35.73 -31.91
CA ARG A 695 -21.10 36.73 -32.64
C ARG A 695 -21.33 37.98 -31.80
N TYR A 696 -21.70 37.82 -30.54
CA TYR A 696 -21.89 38.96 -29.62
C TYR A 696 -20.57 39.72 -29.40
N SER A 697 -19.46 39.01 -29.15
CA SER A 697 -18.13 39.62 -29.00
C SER A 697 -17.66 40.36 -30.25
N TRP A 698 -17.94 39.82 -31.45
CA TRP A 698 -17.62 40.48 -32.72
C TRP A 698 -18.40 41.78 -32.92
N ILE A 699 -19.68 41.81 -32.55
CA ILE A 699 -20.51 43.02 -32.62
C ILE A 699 -19.95 44.10 -31.69
N THR A 700 -19.56 43.73 -30.46
CA THR A 700 -18.94 44.63 -29.49
C THR A 700 -17.59 45.17 -29.96
N LEU A 701 -16.68 44.30 -30.42
CA LEU A 701 -15.36 44.70 -30.94
C LEU A 701 -15.47 45.61 -32.17
N ARG A 702 -16.44 45.35 -33.06
CA ARG A 702 -16.72 46.21 -34.23
C ARG A 702 -17.28 47.57 -33.82
N GLY A 703 -18.02 47.65 -32.72
CA GLY A 703 -18.47 48.91 -32.12
C GLY A 703 -17.31 49.74 -31.56
N ILE A 704 -16.39 49.10 -30.83
CA ILE A 704 -15.19 49.73 -30.26
C ILE A 704 -14.19 50.15 -31.34
N TYR A 705 -13.94 49.31 -32.36
CA TYR A 705 -13.02 49.63 -33.47
C TYR A 705 -13.52 50.79 -34.34
N ARG A 706 -14.83 51.06 -34.36
CA ARG A 706 -15.44 52.20 -35.06
C ARG A 706 -15.36 53.52 -34.26
N LEU A 707 -14.83 53.53 -33.04
CA LEU A 707 -14.79 54.72 -32.18
C LEU A 707 -13.81 55.84 -32.58
N PRO A 708 -12.76 55.66 -33.42
CA PRO A 708 -11.95 56.80 -33.87
C PRO A 708 -12.17 57.21 -35.34
N LEU A 709 -13.34 56.95 -35.94
CA LEU A 709 -13.63 57.43 -37.32
C LEU A 709 -14.94 58.23 -37.47
N ARG A 710 -15.66 58.52 -36.39
CA ARG A 710 -16.84 59.41 -36.41
C ARG A 710 -16.87 60.42 -35.26
N ILE A 711 -15.71 60.95 -34.88
CA ILE A 711 -15.62 62.21 -34.13
C ILE A 711 -15.63 63.37 -35.15
N SER A 712 -16.77 63.53 -35.82
CA SER A 712 -17.13 64.79 -36.50
C SER A 712 -18.65 64.83 -36.72
N ARG A 713 -19.38 64.97 -35.61
CA ARG A 713 -20.57 65.81 -35.44
C ARG A 713 -21.38 65.34 -34.22
N ARG A 714 -21.56 66.29 -33.30
CA ARG A 714 -22.45 66.31 -32.13
C ARG A 714 -21.98 65.50 -30.92
N ILE A 715 -21.21 66.22 -30.12
CA ILE A 715 -21.34 66.23 -28.66
C ILE A 715 -22.78 66.64 -28.32
N ARG A 716 -23.46 65.88 -27.45
CA ARG A 716 -24.10 66.33 -26.20
C ARG A 716 -25.08 65.25 -25.69
N GLU A 717 -24.85 64.85 -24.45
CA GLU A 717 -25.66 64.03 -23.53
C GLU A 717 -25.18 62.60 -23.24
N ARG A 718 -24.91 62.41 -21.94
CA ARG A 718 -24.45 61.24 -21.17
C ARG A 718 -23.02 60.74 -21.40
N GLU A 719 -22.16 61.25 -20.51
CA GLU A 719 -21.01 60.54 -19.96
C GLU A 719 -21.42 59.15 -19.44
N GLU A 720 -21.23 58.11 -20.24
CA GLU A 720 -20.83 56.82 -19.70
C GLU A 720 -19.65 56.36 -20.55
N ARG A 721 -18.46 56.46 -19.95
CA ARG A 721 -17.25 55.90 -20.55
C ARG A 721 -17.52 54.41 -20.80
N PRO A 722 -17.10 53.80 -21.94
CA PRO A 722 -17.22 52.36 -22.14
C PRO A 722 -16.15 51.67 -21.29
N LEU A 723 -16.34 51.68 -19.97
CA LEU A 723 -15.35 51.20 -19.02
C LEU A 723 -15.78 49.84 -18.53
N LEU A 724 -15.04 48.81 -18.96
CA LEU A 724 -15.05 47.43 -18.47
C LEU A 724 -16.31 46.58 -18.72
N ARG A 725 -17.53 47.11 -18.55
CA ARG A 725 -18.75 46.27 -18.59
C ARG A 725 -19.05 45.67 -19.97
N ASP A 726 -18.77 46.42 -21.03
CA ASP A 726 -18.96 45.96 -22.42
C ASP A 726 -17.89 44.96 -22.87
N LEU A 727 -16.74 44.89 -22.20
CA LEU A 727 -15.68 43.92 -22.48
C LEU A 727 -15.95 42.55 -21.81
N ILE A 728 -16.90 42.47 -20.88
CA ILE A 728 -17.24 41.22 -20.17
C ILE A 728 -17.56 40.05 -21.12
N PRO A 729 -18.36 40.21 -22.20
CA PRO A 729 -18.64 39.13 -23.14
C PRO A 729 -17.38 38.67 -23.90
N VAL A 730 -16.50 39.59 -24.26
CA VAL A 730 -15.23 39.31 -24.96
C VAL A 730 -14.28 38.55 -24.03
N LEU A 731 -14.17 38.99 -22.78
CA LEU A 731 -13.37 38.33 -21.75
C LEU A 731 -13.90 36.92 -21.44
N ARG A 732 -15.23 36.76 -21.34
CA ARG A 732 -15.88 35.45 -21.15
C ARG A 732 -15.58 34.49 -22.30
N LEU A 733 -15.72 34.95 -23.54
CA LEU A 733 -15.38 34.13 -24.72
C LEU A 733 -13.90 33.72 -24.72
N LEU A 734 -13.00 34.63 -24.36
CA LEU A 734 -11.57 34.37 -24.32
C LEU A 734 -11.22 33.35 -23.23
N ILE A 735 -11.80 33.48 -22.03
CA ILE A 735 -11.68 32.49 -20.95
C ILE A 735 -12.22 31.13 -21.40
N ASP A 736 -13.36 31.11 -22.07
CA ASP A 736 -14.00 29.88 -22.54
C ASP A 736 -13.16 29.16 -23.61
N ILE A 737 -12.57 29.90 -24.54
CA ILE A 737 -11.66 29.35 -25.55
C ILE A 737 -10.40 28.77 -24.88
N ILE A 738 -9.79 29.50 -23.94
CA ILE A 738 -8.59 29.04 -23.23
C ILE A 738 -8.90 27.78 -22.42
N ALA A 739 -9.99 27.76 -21.67
CA ALA A 739 -10.40 26.60 -20.88
C ALA A 739 -10.68 25.37 -21.76
N LEU A 740 -11.31 25.56 -22.93
CA LEU A 740 -11.54 24.51 -23.91
C LEU A 740 -10.22 23.95 -24.48
N ILE A 741 -9.29 24.83 -24.87
CA ILE A 741 -7.96 24.44 -25.37
C ILE A 741 -7.21 23.64 -24.32
N ILE A 742 -7.20 24.10 -23.07
CA ILE A 742 -6.55 23.42 -21.96
C ILE A 742 -7.15 22.03 -21.74
N LEU A 743 -8.48 21.91 -21.69
CA LEU A 743 -9.16 20.63 -21.52
C LEU A 743 -8.81 19.62 -22.62
N VAL A 744 -8.75 20.07 -23.88
CA VAL A 744 -8.38 19.22 -25.03
C VAL A 744 -6.89 18.86 -25.00
N ALA A 745 -6.01 19.81 -24.67
CA ALA A 745 -4.57 19.59 -24.59
C ALA A 745 -4.21 18.60 -23.47
N VAL A 746 -4.78 18.78 -22.27
CA VAL A 746 -4.65 17.84 -21.15
C VAL A 746 -5.11 16.44 -21.56
N PHE A 747 -6.23 16.33 -22.27
CA PHE A 747 -6.73 15.04 -22.73
C PHE A 747 -5.77 14.31 -23.70
N LEU A 748 -5.18 15.02 -24.66
CA LEU A 748 -4.32 14.41 -25.67
C LEU A 748 -2.90 14.14 -25.17
N LEU A 749 -2.35 15.07 -24.37
CA LEU A 749 -0.94 15.06 -24.00
C LEU A 749 -0.68 14.38 -22.66
N SER A 750 -1.64 14.38 -21.73
CA SER A 750 -1.43 13.87 -20.36
C SER A 750 -0.95 12.41 -20.31
N PRO A 751 -1.52 11.44 -21.05
CA PRO A 751 -1.02 10.06 -20.99
C PRO A 751 0.44 9.94 -21.42
N CYS A 752 0.85 10.67 -22.46
CA CYS A 752 2.24 10.67 -22.93
C CYS A 752 3.16 11.36 -21.93
N ILE A 753 2.73 12.47 -21.33
CA ILE A 753 3.50 13.19 -20.30
C ILE A 753 3.66 12.32 -19.05
N VAL A 754 2.62 11.63 -18.60
CA VAL A 754 2.67 10.72 -17.44
C VAL A 754 3.67 9.59 -17.68
N VAL A 755 3.62 8.94 -18.84
CA VAL A 755 4.56 7.85 -19.16
C VAL A 755 5.99 8.38 -19.27
N ALA A 756 6.21 9.50 -19.95
CA ALA A 756 7.53 10.12 -20.07
C ALA A 756 8.09 10.52 -18.70
N PHE A 757 7.26 11.09 -17.83
CA PHE A 757 7.63 11.45 -16.47
C PHE A 757 7.99 10.22 -15.64
N ILE A 758 7.16 9.16 -15.64
CA ILE A 758 7.44 7.92 -14.89
C ILE A 758 8.75 7.30 -15.35
N CYS A 759 8.99 7.22 -16.66
CA CYS A 759 10.24 6.66 -17.19
C CYS A 759 11.47 7.47 -16.77
N TRP A 760 11.37 8.80 -16.76
CA TRP A 760 12.46 9.68 -16.34
C TRP A 760 12.73 9.59 -14.83
N ILE A 761 11.70 9.69 -13.98
CA ILE A 761 11.89 9.68 -12.53
C ILE A 761 12.31 8.28 -12.03
N GLU A 762 11.82 7.18 -12.62
CA GLU A 762 12.30 5.83 -12.26
C GLU A 762 13.73 5.56 -12.75
N TRP A 763 14.20 6.23 -13.81
CA TRP A 763 15.62 6.20 -14.14
C TRP A 763 16.45 6.91 -13.06
N TYR A 764 15.97 8.04 -12.53
CA TYR A 764 16.59 8.74 -11.40
C TYR A 764 16.66 7.82 -10.18
N ILE A 765 15.51 7.31 -9.72
CA ILE A 765 15.41 6.45 -8.52
C ILE A 765 16.22 5.16 -8.64
N ARG A 766 16.38 4.62 -9.85
CA ARG A 766 17.20 3.41 -10.06
C ARG A 766 18.69 3.67 -9.80
N ASN A 767 19.15 4.90 -9.99
CA ASN A 767 20.53 5.30 -9.72
C ASN A 767 20.76 5.66 -8.24
N ASP A 768 19.70 5.91 -7.46
CA ASP A 768 19.74 6.28 -6.03
C ASP A 768 20.05 5.08 -5.09
N GLY A 769 20.24 3.88 -5.63
CA GLY A 769 20.54 2.67 -4.86
C GLY A 769 19.30 1.89 -4.42
N SER A 770 19.47 0.87 -3.57
CA SER A 770 18.39 -0.04 -3.14
C SER A 770 17.73 0.41 -1.84
N ALA A 771 16.40 0.28 -1.76
CA ALA A 771 15.67 0.41 -0.50
C ALA A 771 16.19 -0.61 0.52
N ASN A 772 16.61 -0.14 1.69
CA ASN A 772 17.20 -0.99 2.71
C ASN A 772 17.12 -0.31 4.08
N GLU A 773 16.01 -0.55 4.78
CA GLU A 773 15.73 0.00 6.11
C GLU A 773 15.50 -1.05 7.19
N SER A 774 15.77 -0.64 8.44
CA SER A 774 15.39 -1.41 9.62
C SER A 774 13.92 -1.15 9.98
N ILE A 775 13.28 -2.15 10.58
CA ILE A 775 11.83 -2.21 10.91
C ILE A 775 11.31 -1.00 11.73
N ASN A 776 12.18 -0.16 12.31
CA ASN A 776 11.85 0.92 13.23
C ASN A 776 11.70 2.32 12.62
N GLN A 777 11.59 2.44 11.29
CA GLN A 777 11.56 3.73 10.57
C GLN A 777 10.17 4.05 9.94
N VAL A 778 10.05 5.18 9.24
CA VAL A 778 8.79 5.89 8.87
C VAL A 778 7.70 5.05 8.22
N GLY A 779 8.06 3.93 7.60
CA GLY A 779 7.10 2.95 7.09
C GLY A 779 6.05 2.49 8.12
N GLN A 780 6.30 2.63 9.43
CA GLN A 780 5.34 2.22 10.47
C GLN A 780 4.04 3.05 10.49
N TRP A 781 4.07 4.34 10.16
CA TRP A 781 2.87 5.19 10.23
C TRP A 781 2.04 5.14 8.96
N ALA A 782 2.61 4.72 7.83
CA ALA A 782 1.90 4.78 6.57
C ALA A 782 0.64 3.90 6.49
N PRO A 783 0.59 2.68 7.06
CA PRO A 783 -0.66 1.96 7.18
C PRO A 783 -1.69 2.70 8.03
N LEU A 784 -1.27 3.30 9.14
CA LEU A 784 -2.15 4.08 10.03
C LEU A 784 -2.67 5.36 9.35
N VAL A 785 -1.81 6.07 8.63
CA VAL A 785 -2.16 7.27 7.85
C VAL A 785 -3.12 6.88 6.73
N SER A 786 -2.85 5.79 6.00
CA SER A 786 -3.73 5.26 4.95
C SER A 786 -5.12 4.95 5.50
N VAL A 787 -5.19 4.25 6.64
CA VAL A 787 -6.44 3.95 7.35
C VAL A 787 -7.14 5.24 7.79
N GLY A 788 -6.41 6.18 8.40
CA GLY A 788 -6.93 7.48 8.84
C GLY A 788 -7.53 8.31 7.70
N VAL A 789 -6.87 8.36 6.55
CA VAL A 789 -7.37 9.05 5.35
C VAL A 789 -8.65 8.39 4.83
N VAL A 790 -8.73 7.06 4.84
CA VAL A 790 -9.95 6.33 4.44
C VAL A 790 -11.11 6.61 5.42
N PHE A 791 -10.84 6.60 6.73
CA PHE A 791 -11.84 6.95 7.74
C PHE A 791 -12.31 8.40 7.61
N LEU A 792 -11.40 9.34 7.39
CA LEU A 792 -11.74 10.75 7.18
C LEU A 792 -12.58 10.93 5.91
N ALA A 793 -12.20 10.28 4.81
CA ALA A 793 -12.95 10.29 3.56
C ALA A 793 -14.36 9.71 3.74
N SER A 794 -14.50 8.60 4.49
CA SER A 794 -15.78 7.99 4.82
C SER A 794 -16.64 8.87 5.72
N ALA A 795 -16.05 9.49 6.74
CA ALA A 795 -16.74 10.42 7.64
C ALA A 795 -17.22 11.66 6.89
N LEU A 796 -16.35 12.27 6.08
CA LEU A 796 -16.71 13.40 5.23
C LEU A 796 -17.83 13.04 4.26
N TYR A 797 -17.76 11.85 3.64
CA TYR A 797 -18.84 11.36 2.79
C TYR A 797 -20.16 11.28 3.56
N HIS A 798 -20.19 10.63 4.73
CA HIS A 798 -21.43 10.46 5.50
C HIS A 798 -21.99 11.78 6.05
N VAL A 799 -21.15 12.64 6.61
CA VAL A 799 -21.56 13.93 7.20
C VAL A 799 -22.07 14.90 6.13
N LEU A 800 -21.42 14.92 4.95
CA LEU A 800 -21.75 15.86 3.89
C LEU A 800 -22.79 15.31 2.91
N LYS A 801 -23.06 13.99 2.89
CA LYS A 801 -24.00 13.40 1.94
C LYS A 801 -25.41 13.93 2.08
N GLU A 802 -25.97 13.87 3.28
CA GLU A 802 -27.35 14.27 3.54
C GLU A 802 -27.63 15.77 3.28
N PRO A 803 -26.79 16.72 3.72
CA PRO A 803 -27.07 18.15 3.50
C PRO A 803 -26.84 18.63 2.07
N LEU A 804 -26.01 17.93 1.27
CA LEU A 804 -25.65 18.36 -0.10
C LEU A 804 -26.32 17.53 -1.22
N ALA A 805 -27.05 16.45 -0.88
CA ALA A 805 -27.73 15.62 -1.86
C ALA A 805 -28.87 16.38 -2.54
N SER A 806 -28.84 16.44 -3.87
CA SER A 806 -29.93 17.05 -4.64
C SER A 806 -31.17 16.15 -4.66
N GLU A 807 -32.37 16.74 -4.77
CA GLU A 807 -33.64 15.97 -4.83
C GLU A 807 -33.63 14.91 -5.94
N HIS A 808 -33.04 15.22 -7.09
CA HIS A 808 -32.89 14.30 -8.22
C HIS A 808 -32.00 13.09 -7.88
N GLU A 809 -30.97 13.31 -7.07
CA GLU A 809 -30.03 12.27 -6.65
C GLU A 809 -30.67 11.32 -5.65
N ILE A 810 -31.45 11.84 -4.71
CA ILE A 810 -32.23 11.06 -3.75
C ILE A 810 -33.26 10.20 -4.49
N ARG A 811 -34.01 10.77 -5.44
CA ARG A 811 -35.00 10.02 -6.26
C ARG A 811 -34.34 8.88 -7.04
N LYS A 812 -33.17 9.12 -7.64
CA LYS A 812 -32.42 8.11 -8.38
C LYS A 812 -31.87 6.99 -7.48
N GLU A 813 -31.48 7.30 -6.25
CA GLU A 813 -31.02 6.31 -5.27
C GLU A 813 -32.19 5.45 -4.78
N ILE A 814 -33.37 6.04 -4.57
CA ILE A 814 -34.62 5.31 -4.30
C ILE A 814 -34.92 4.32 -5.43
N GLU A 815 -34.96 4.78 -6.69
CA GLU A 815 -35.22 3.92 -7.86
C GLU A 815 -34.20 2.76 -7.98
N GLN A 816 -32.91 3.01 -7.70
CA GLN A 816 -31.89 1.96 -7.74
C GLN A 816 -32.03 0.94 -6.61
N ASN A 817 -32.39 1.40 -5.42
CA ASN A 817 -32.63 0.53 -4.27
C ASN A 817 -33.88 -0.33 -4.48
N GLU A 818 -34.95 0.23 -5.04
CA GLU A 818 -36.15 -0.51 -5.46
C GLU A 818 -35.83 -1.58 -6.51
N ALA A 819 -35.04 -1.23 -7.53
CA ALA A 819 -34.63 -2.20 -8.56
C ALA A 819 -33.74 -3.33 -8.00
N SER A 820 -32.86 -3.00 -7.05
CA SER A 820 -32.01 -3.99 -6.36
C SER A 820 -32.84 -4.92 -5.48
N LEU A 821 -33.83 -4.37 -4.78
CA LEU A 821 -34.80 -5.12 -4.00
C LEU A 821 -35.59 -6.09 -4.90
N GLN A 822 -36.09 -5.63 -6.04
CA GLN A 822 -36.76 -6.49 -7.02
C GLN A 822 -35.85 -7.61 -7.55
N LYS A 823 -34.56 -7.33 -7.77
CA LYS A 823 -33.60 -8.35 -8.22
C LYS A 823 -33.33 -9.41 -7.15
N LEU A 824 -33.26 -9.02 -5.88
CA LEU A 824 -33.12 -9.93 -4.75
C LEU A 824 -34.39 -10.78 -4.57
N ARG A 825 -35.58 -10.19 -4.73
CA ARG A 825 -36.87 -10.91 -4.76
C ARG A 825 -36.88 -12.00 -5.82
N ARG A 826 -36.51 -11.67 -7.07
CA ARG A 826 -36.40 -12.65 -8.16
C ARG A 826 -35.41 -13.76 -7.89
N LYS A 827 -34.28 -13.48 -7.22
CA LYS A 827 -33.32 -14.51 -6.82
C LYS A 827 -33.89 -15.42 -5.73
N LEU A 828 -34.64 -14.85 -4.79
CA LEU A 828 -35.28 -15.59 -3.70
C LEU A 828 -36.41 -16.50 -4.24
N GLU A 829 -37.24 -16.01 -5.17
CA GLU A 829 -38.23 -16.81 -5.91
C GLU A 829 -37.57 -17.98 -6.64
N LYS A 830 -36.46 -17.72 -7.34
CA LYS A 830 -35.72 -18.75 -8.10
C LYS A 830 -35.03 -19.80 -7.21
N SER A 831 -34.66 -19.43 -5.99
CA SER A 831 -33.97 -20.30 -5.03
C SER A 831 -34.92 -21.11 -4.16
N SER A 832 -36.13 -20.61 -3.92
CA SER A 832 -37.13 -21.25 -3.05
C SER A 832 -38.11 -22.14 -3.82
N GLY A 833 -38.21 -21.98 -5.16
CA GLY A 833 -39.10 -22.82 -5.99
C GLY A 833 -40.60 -22.61 -5.69
N ILE A 834 -40.95 -21.54 -4.98
CA ILE A 834 -42.30 -21.21 -4.54
C ILE A 834 -42.69 -19.90 -5.23
N GLU A 835 -43.82 -19.91 -5.96
CA GLU A 835 -44.29 -18.77 -6.76
C GLU A 835 -44.73 -17.55 -5.92
N ASP A 836 -44.97 -17.72 -4.62
CA ASP A 836 -45.43 -16.64 -3.71
C ASP A 836 -44.51 -16.45 -2.50
N VAL A 837 -43.31 -15.91 -2.75
CA VAL A 837 -42.38 -15.44 -1.70
C VAL A 837 -42.95 -14.25 -0.91
N GLU A 838 -43.94 -13.54 -1.46
CA GLU A 838 -44.60 -12.38 -0.84
C GLU A 838 -45.34 -12.79 0.45
N LEU A 839 -45.97 -13.96 0.47
CA LEU A 839 -46.73 -14.48 1.62
C LEU A 839 -45.84 -14.89 2.81
N ILE A 840 -44.65 -15.45 2.54
CA ILE A 840 -43.74 -15.90 3.61
C ILE A 840 -43.02 -14.71 4.26
N ILE A 841 -42.57 -13.73 3.48
CA ILE A 841 -41.96 -12.49 4.01
C ILE A 841 -43.00 -11.68 4.80
N MET A 842 -44.25 -11.65 4.36
CA MET A 842 -45.35 -11.03 5.10
C MET A 842 -45.67 -11.75 6.41
N SER A 843 -45.44 -13.07 6.51
CA SER A 843 -45.68 -13.84 7.75
C SER A 843 -44.58 -13.69 8.81
N THR A 844 -43.33 -13.42 8.42
CA THR A 844 -42.19 -13.26 9.34
C THR A 844 -41.86 -11.81 9.67
N SER A 845 -42.58 -10.86 9.08
CA SER A 845 -42.52 -9.45 9.43
C SER A 845 -43.74 -9.14 10.28
N ASN A 846 -43.59 -8.48 11.44
CA ASN A 846 -44.69 -7.76 12.09
C ASN A 846 -45.12 -6.57 11.19
N ALA A 847 -45.62 -6.85 9.99
CA ALA A 847 -46.01 -5.86 9.00
C ALA A 847 -47.45 -5.44 9.29
N LEU A 848 -47.57 -4.19 9.73
CA LEU A 848 -48.85 -3.54 9.96
C LEU A 848 -49.48 -3.22 8.58
N MET A 849 -50.58 -3.91 8.24
CA MET A 849 -51.30 -3.76 6.98
C MET A 849 -52.32 -2.62 7.10
N ILE A 850 -52.31 -1.66 6.18
CA ILE A 850 -53.28 -0.54 6.18
C ILE A 850 -54.16 -0.64 4.94
N GLU A 851 -55.47 -0.55 5.14
CA GLU A 851 -56.48 -0.65 4.08
C GLU A 851 -57.38 0.58 4.07
N LYS A 852 -57.63 1.14 2.87
CA LYS A 852 -58.61 2.21 2.62
C LYS A 852 -59.86 1.61 1.97
N LEU A 853 -61.00 1.71 2.65
CA LEU A 853 -62.27 1.10 2.29
C LEU A 853 -63.33 2.17 2.02
N GLN A 854 -64.07 1.98 0.93
CA GLN A 854 -65.25 2.77 0.61
C GLN A 854 -66.48 2.23 1.38
N PRO A 855 -67.53 3.04 1.64
CA PRO A 855 -68.65 2.64 2.51
C PRO A 855 -69.31 1.32 2.10
N LYS A 856 -69.42 1.06 0.79
CA LYS A 856 -69.96 -0.17 0.21
C LYS A 856 -69.17 -1.45 0.55
N ASN A 857 -67.89 -1.31 0.90
CA ASN A 857 -66.99 -2.41 1.20
C ASN A 857 -66.80 -2.63 2.71
N VAL A 858 -67.49 -1.85 3.56
CA VAL A 858 -67.38 -1.97 5.02
C VAL A 858 -68.37 -3.02 5.51
N THR A 859 -67.86 -4.14 6.03
CA THR A 859 -68.69 -5.22 6.57
C THR A 859 -69.20 -4.89 7.98
N PRO A 860 -70.29 -5.52 8.45
CA PRO A 860 -70.73 -5.38 9.85
C PRO A 860 -69.65 -5.75 10.87
N GLU A 861 -68.89 -6.82 10.62
CA GLU A 861 -67.78 -7.28 11.49
C GLU A 861 -66.71 -6.21 11.68
N MET A 862 -66.31 -5.51 10.60
CA MET A 862 -65.34 -4.41 10.68
C MET A 862 -65.81 -3.28 11.61
N LEU A 863 -67.12 -3.04 11.66
CA LEU A 863 -67.71 -2.02 12.53
C LEU A 863 -67.85 -2.50 13.97
N GLU A 864 -68.04 -3.81 14.18
CA GLU A 864 -67.98 -4.42 15.50
C GLU A 864 -66.57 -4.28 16.10
N ASP A 865 -65.53 -4.57 15.32
CA ASP A 865 -64.13 -4.40 15.74
C ASP A 865 -63.81 -2.94 16.07
N ALA A 866 -64.24 -2.00 15.22
CA ALA A 866 -64.05 -0.57 15.44
C ALA A 866 -64.80 -0.08 16.70
N ALA A 867 -66.04 -0.52 16.89
CA ALA A 867 -66.84 -0.18 18.07
C ALA A 867 -66.25 -0.78 19.37
N ALA A 868 -65.71 -2.00 19.29
CA ALA A 868 -65.02 -2.66 20.40
C ALA A 868 -63.75 -1.89 20.79
N LEU A 869 -62.89 -1.57 19.81
CA LEU A 869 -61.65 -0.82 20.04
C LEU A 869 -61.93 0.58 20.61
N PHE A 870 -62.92 1.30 20.09
CA PHE A 870 -63.33 2.58 20.66
C PHE A 870 -63.74 2.43 22.13
N SER A 871 -64.61 1.45 22.40
CA SER A 871 -65.18 1.19 23.73
C SER A 871 -64.16 0.72 24.77
N SER A 872 -63.00 0.22 24.32
CA SER A 872 -61.88 -0.18 25.16
C SER A 872 -60.80 0.90 25.31
N SER A 873 -60.68 1.83 24.35
CA SER A 873 -59.43 2.60 24.19
C SER A 873 -59.59 4.10 23.97
N TYR A 874 -60.80 4.64 23.75
CA TYR A 874 -60.99 6.05 23.43
C TYR A 874 -60.89 6.98 24.65
N GLY A 875 -61.91 7.03 25.53
CA GLY A 875 -61.95 7.97 26.65
C GLY A 875 -62.89 7.53 27.77
N ILE A 876 -62.91 8.29 28.86
CA ILE A 876 -63.72 8.07 30.06
C ILE A 876 -64.63 9.28 30.28
N TRP A 877 -65.84 9.07 30.81
CA TRP A 877 -66.75 10.15 31.15
C TRP A 877 -66.25 10.99 32.33
N GLY A 878 -66.29 12.32 32.16
CA GLY A 878 -65.92 13.28 33.20
C GLY A 878 -66.95 13.39 34.34
N PRO A 879 -66.63 14.12 35.41
CA PRO A 879 -67.49 14.26 36.59
C PRO A 879 -68.85 14.90 36.28
N LEU A 880 -68.89 15.87 35.36
CA LEU A 880 -70.13 16.56 34.96
C LEU A 880 -70.98 15.81 33.92
N ALA A 881 -70.51 14.66 33.41
CA ALA A 881 -71.18 13.95 32.31
C ALA A 881 -72.56 13.41 32.70
N ALA A 882 -72.72 12.90 33.93
CA ALA A 882 -74.01 12.38 34.41
C ALA A 882 -75.08 13.48 34.56
N GLU A 883 -74.67 14.69 34.92
CA GLU A 883 -75.55 15.85 35.08
C GLU A 883 -75.96 16.44 33.73
N LYS A 884 -75.00 16.55 32.79
CA LYS A 884 -75.19 17.26 31.52
C LYS A 884 -75.73 16.41 30.37
N ILE A 885 -75.41 15.10 30.33
CA ILE A 885 -75.79 14.20 29.21
C ILE A 885 -76.88 13.21 29.65
N GLY A 886 -76.85 12.75 30.91
CA GLY A 886 -77.90 11.90 31.49
C GLY A 886 -77.40 10.57 32.08
N LYS A 887 -78.34 9.72 32.49
CA LYS A 887 -78.13 8.54 33.37
C LYS A 887 -77.21 7.45 32.82
N TYR A 888 -76.93 7.44 31.52
CA TYR A 888 -76.08 6.43 30.85
C TYR A 888 -74.59 6.80 30.84
N CYS A 889 -74.24 8.04 31.18
CA CYS A 889 -72.85 8.54 31.21
C CYS A 889 -72.35 8.61 32.66
N LYS A 890 -71.90 7.48 33.21
CA LYS A 890 -71.39 7.42 34.59
C LYS A 890 -69.94 7.92 34.64
N PRO A 891 -69.60 8.91 35.49
CA PRO A 891 -68.24 9.37 35.68
C PRO A 891 -67.28 8.20 35.98
N GLY A 892 -66.09 8.22 35.39
CA GLY A 892 -65.09 7.17 35.57
C GLY A 892 -65.32 5.90 34.73
N GLN A 893 -66.45 5.77 34.02
CA GLN A 893 -66.67 4.67 33.07
C GLN A 893 -66.23 5.05 31.65
N ARG A 894 -65.75 4.06 30.89
CA ARG A 894 -65.37 4.25 29.48
C ARG A 894 -66.57 4.63 28.62
N VAL A 895 -66.35 5.55 27.69
CA VAL A 895 -67.31 5.89 26.63
C VAL A 895 -67.54 4.65 25.76
N LYS A 896 -68.80 4.24 25.60
CA LYS A 896 -69.18 3.09 24.77
C LYS A 896 -69.69 3.55 23.42
N MET A 897 -69.31 2.81 22.37
CA MET A 897 -69.77 3.00 21.00
C MET A 897 -70.51 1.75 20.55
N SER A 898 -71.70 1.92 19.98
CA SER A 898 -72.44 0.85 19.32
C SER A 898 -72.23 0.90 17.81
N VAL A 899 -72.38 -0.23 17.12
CA VAL A 899 -72.31 -0.29 15.66
C VAL A 899 -73.33 0.64 15.00
N ALA A 900 -74.55 0.73 15.58
CA ALA A 900 -75.60 1.62 15.10
C ALA A 900 -75.15 3.10 15.15
N ARG A 901 -74.60 3.54 16.29
CA ARG A 901 -74.09 4.90 16.47
C ARG A 901 -72.88 5.18 15.59
N LEU A 902 -71.97 4.22 15.44
CA LEU A 902 -70.81 4.35 14.56
C LEU A 902 -71.24 4.52 13.09
N ARG A 903 -72.25 3.76 12.64
CA ARG A 903 -72.81 3.92 11.29
C ARG A 903 -73.46 5.28 11.11
N GLU A 904 -74.31 5.68 12.05
CA GLU A 904 -75.01 6.96 11.99
C GLU A 904 -74.03 8.15 11.98
N GLN A 905 -72.99 8.12 12.82
CA GLN A 905 -72.10 9.27 13.01
C GLN A 905 -70.89 9.29 12.05
N CYS A 906 -70.44 8.14 11.54
CA CYS A 906 -69.21 8.04 10.74
C CYS A 906 -69.43 7.52 9.31
N LEU A 907 -70.56 6.88 9.02
CA LEU A 907 -70.90 6.29 7.71
C LEU A 907 -72.37 6.57 7.35
N ALA A 908 -72.83 7.81 7.55
CA ALA A 908 -74.21 8.19 7.26
C ALA A 908 -74.54 7.93 5.77
N PRO A 909 -75.76 7.43 5.45
CA PRO A 909 -76.17 7.23 4.07
C PRO A 909 -76.07 8.53 3.26
N ASP A 910 -75.73 8.40 1.98
CA ASP A 910 -75.59 9.50 1.02
C ASP A 910 -74.44 10.49 1.28
N THR A 911 -73.50 10.14 2.16
CA THR A 911 -72.29 10.93 2.43
C THR A 911 -71.02 10.32 1.79
N ARG A 912 -70.05 11.16 1.42
CA ARG A 912 -68.75 10.73 0.89
C ARG A 912 -67.79 10.33 2.02
N SER A 913 -68.14 9.28 2.75
CA SER A 913 -67.31 8.77 3.86
C SER A 913 -66.27 7.74 3.40
N VAL A 914 -65.16 7.64 4.11
CA VAL A 914 -64.09 6.67 3.88
C VAL A 914 -63.66 6.08 5.22
N PHE A 915 -63.38 4.78 5.23
CA PHE A 915 -62.88 4.04 6.38
C PHE A 915 -61.46 3.55 6.11
N VAL A 916 -60.50 3.91 6.97
CA VAL A 916 -59.12 3.39 6.92
C VAL A 916 -58.86 2.58 8.17
N ARG A 917 -58.37 1.35 8.02
CA ARG A 917 -58.02 0.48 9.15
C ARG A 917 -56.60 -0.06 9.03
N ALA A 918 -55.98 -0.29 10.18
CA ALA A 918 -54.68 -0.94 10.32
C ALA A 918 -54.83 -2.28 11.05
N LEU A 919 -54.33 -3.35 10.43
CA LEU A 919 -54.31 -4.71 10.99
C LEU A 919 -52.89 -5.12 11.33
N SER A 920 -52.70 -5.74 12.49
CA SER A 920 -51.46 -6.39 12.89
C SER A 920 -51.80 -7.83 13.29
N ASN A 921 -51.25 -8.81 12.57
CA ASN A 921 -51.54 -10.24 12.79
C ASN A 921 -53.04 -10.59 12.76
N GLY A 922 -53.83 -9.87 11.94
CA GLY A 922 -55.29 -10.07 11.82
C GLY A 922 -56.13 -9.28 12.83
N GLU A 923 -55.53 -8.65 13.85
CA GLU A 923 -56.25 -7.83 14.83
C GLU A 923 -56.20 -6.34 14.50
N LEU A 924 -57.27 -5.61 14.86
CA LEU A 924 -57.39 -4.17 14.59
C LEU A 924 -56.47 -3.34 15.51
N ALA A 925 -55.38 -2.82 14.95
CA ALA A 925 -54.42 -1.97 15.66
C ALA A 925 -54.87 -0.50 15.77
N GLY A 926 -55.65 -0.01 14.81
CA GLY A 926 -56.20 1.34 14.79
C GLY A 926 -57.02 1.63 13.53
N TYR A 927 -57.83 2.69 13.58
CA TYR A 927 -58.64 3.10 12.43
C TYR A 927 -58.93 4.61 12.42
N ALA A 928 -59.33 5.10 11.24
CA ALA A 928 -59.82 6.45 11.02
C ALA A 928 -61.03 6.46 10.07
N PHE A 929 -62.05 7.24 10.41
CA PHE A 929 -63.16 7.61 9.53
C PHE A 929 -63.03 9.06 9.13
N ALA A 930 -63.35 9.36 7.86
CA ALA A 930 -63.49 10.73 7.39
C ALA A 930 -64.68 10.87 6.44
N THR A 931 -65.31 12.03 6.46
CA THR A 931 -66.43 12.39 5.59
C THR A 931 -66.07 13.62 4.78
N ARG A 932 -66.42 13.62 3.49
CA ARG A 932 -66.16 14.73 2.56
C ARG A 932 -67.42 15.46 2.15
N TRP A 933 -67.36 16.79 2.09
CA TRP A 933 -68.42 17.63 1.54
C TRP A 933 -67.84 18.88 0.87
N ASP A 934 -68.67 19.55 0.06
CA ASP A 934 -68.28 20.76 -0.64
C ASP A 934 -68.72 22.00 0.15
N TYR A 935 -67.80 22.96 0.32
CA TYR A 935 -68.06 24.26 0.91
C TYR A 935 -67.43 25.35 0.03
N GLN A 936 -68.24 26.32 -0.42
CA GLN A 936 -67.81 27.42 -1.31
C GLN A 936 -67.04 26.96 -2.57
N GLY A 937 -67.42 25.80 -3.16
CA GLY A 937 -66.76 25.24 -4.34
C GLY A 937 -65.43 24.54 -4.06
N HIS A 938 -65.13 24.25 -2.80
CA HIS A 938 -63.94 23.50 -2.38
C HIS A 938 -64.33 22.27 -1.58
N GLN A 939 -63.63 21.16 -1.84
CA GLN A 939 -63.84 19.91 -1.12
C GLN A 939 -63.13 19.97 0.23
N VAL A 940 -63.88 19.68 1.30
CA VAL A 940 -63.40 19.58 2.68
C VAL A 940 -63.42 18.11 3.09
N CYS A 941 -62.32 17.62 3.65
CA CYS A 941 -62.24 16.31 4.29
C CYS A 941 -62.19 16.45 5.81
N TRP A 942 -63.18 15.90 6.50
CA TRP A 942 -63.26 15.98 7.96
C TRP A 942 -63.07 14.62 8.60
N VAL A 943 -62.11 14.52 9.51
CA VAL A 943 -61.89 13.30 10.30
C VAL A 943 -63.00 13.22 11.35
N THR A 944 -63.92 12.29 11.16
CA THR A 944 -65.07 12.10 12.06
C THR A 944 -64.71 11.26 13.28
N GLN A 945 -63.84 10.27 13.11
CA GLN A 945 -63.40 9.44 14.22
C GLN A 945 -61.98 8.93 13.99
N LEU A 946 -61.15 9.00 15.02
CA LEU A 946 -59.80 8.43 15.03
C LEU A 946 -59.62 7.64 16.33
N CYS A 947 -59.21 6.37 16.24
CA CYS A 947 -58.91 5.56 17.42
C CYS A 947 -57.71 4.64 17.16
N VAL A 948 -56.80 4.56 18.14
CA VAL A 948 -55.61 3.73 18.08
C VAL A 948 -55.47 2.95 19.38
N SER A 949 -55.18 1.66 19.27
CA SER A 949 -54.94 0.79 20.42
C SER A 949 -53.75 1.28 21.26
N PRO A 950 -53.82 1.22 22.61
CA PRO A 950 -52.71 1.62 23.49
C PRO A 950 -51.37 1.00 23.14
N ALA A 951 -51.36 -0.27 22.69
CA ALA A 951 -50.15 -0.99 22.29
C ALA A 951 -49.41 -0.35 21.11
N PHE A 952 -50.12 0.39 20.26
CA PHE A 952 -49.59 1.01 19.05
C PHE A 952 -49.51 2.54 19.14
N ARG A 953 -49.78 3.12 20.32
CA ARG A 953 -49.53 4.54 20.60
C ARG A 953 -48.02 4.81 20.52
N ASN A 954 -47.63 6.04 20.19
CA ASN A 954 -46.24 6.46 19.94
C ASN A 954 -45.50 5.82 18.75
N GLN A 955 -46.13 4.94 17.97
CA GLN A 955 -45.54 4.34 16.77
C GLN A 955 -45.88 5.08 15.45
N LYS A 956 -46.35 6.34 15.56
CA LYS A 956 -46.85 7.17 14.43
C LYS A 956 -48.02 6.54 13.64
N LEU A 957 -48.72 5.55 14.20
CA LEU A 957 -49.82 4.86 13.52
C LEU A 957 -50.97 5.81 13.16
N ALA A 958 -51.38 6.69 14.07
CA ALA A 958 -52.40 7.71 13.80
C ALA A 958 -52.04 8.57 12.58
N THR A 959 -50.78 9.00 12.46
CA THR A 959 -50.32 9.80 11.32
C THR A 959 -50.37 9.00 10.01
N LYS A 960 -50.01 7.71 10.03
CA LYS A 960 -50.11 6.83 8.84
C LYS A 960 -51.56 6.64 8.38
N LEU A 961 -52.48 6.39 9.32
CA LEU A 961 -53.92 6.25 9.02
C LEU A 961 -54.48 7.53 8.37
N LEU A 962 -54.12 8.70 8.91
CA LEU A 962 -54.54 10.00 8.37
C LEU A 962 -53.88 10.32 7.01
N PHE A 963 -52.61 9.90 6.81
CA PHE A 963 -51.95 10.05 5.51
C PHE A 963 -52.66 9.25 4.43
N GLU A 964 -53.06 8.00 4.72
CA GLU A 964 -53.82 7.18 3.76
C GLU A 964 -55.20 7.74 3.43
N LEU A 965 -55.83 8.48 4.35
CA LEU A 965 -57.07 9.21 4.03
C LEU A 965 -56.86 10.25 2.92
N ARG A 966 -55.68 10.89 2.89
CA ARG A 966 -55.28 11.91 1.91
C ARG A 966 -54.86 11.30 0.57
N THR A 967 -54.24 10.12 0.57
CA THR A 967 -53.65 9.51 -0.64
C THR A 967 -54.70 9.38 -1.76
N GLY A 968 -54.40 10.00 -2.91
CA GLY A 968 -55.22 9.93 -4.12
C GLY A 968 -56.41 10.89 -4.17
N GLU A 969 -56.52 11.84 -3.24
CA GLU A 969 -57.66 12.77 -3.12
C GLU A 969 -57.20 14.22 -3.34
N THR A 970 -58.11 15.08 -3.81
CA THR A 970 -57.84 16.50 -4.13
C THR A 970 -58.44 17.47 -3.10
N ASP A 971 -58.57 17.02 -1.86
CA ASP A 971 -59.18 17.80 -0.77
C ASP A 971 -58.37 19.09 -0.51
N ARG A 972 -59.03 20.25 -0.53
CA ARG A 972 -58.36 21.55 -0.33
C ARG A 972 -58.19 21.92 1.13
N SER A 973 -59.03 21.37 2.00
CA SER A 973 -59.01 21.63 3.44
C SER A 973 -59.29 20.36 4.22
N PHE A 974 -58.63 20.22 5.36
CA PHE A 974 -58.80 19.11 6.29
C PHE A 974 -59.20 19.63 7.67
N GLY A 975 -60.14 18.96 8.33
CA GLY A 975 -60.59 19.34 9.67
C GLY A 975 -60.75 18.17 10.63
N ILE A 976 -60.61 18.45 11.92
CA ILE A 976 -60.86 17.49 13.02
C ILE A 976 -61.32 18.22 14.29
N LEU A 977 -62.24 17.60 15.02
CA LEU A 977 -62.55 17.92 16.41
C LEU A 977 -61.93 16.85 17.30
N SER A 978 -61.14 17.26 18.28
CA SER A 978 -60.53 16.33 19.22
C SER A 978 -60.12 17.04 20.51
N SER A 979 -60.42 16.45 21.66
CA SER A 979 -59.87 16.88 22.95
C SER A 979 -58.39 16.50 23.13
N HIS A 980 -57.89 15.51 22.38
CA HIS A 980 -56.56 14.93 22.62
C HIS A 980 -55.44 15.56 21.74
N PRO A 981 -54.34 16.09 22.34
CA PRO A 981 -53.31 16.82 21.59
C PRO A 981 -52.50 15.96 20.63
N HIS A 982 -52.31 14.66 20.92
CA HIS A 982 -51.61 13.77 19.98
C HIS A 982 -52.40 13.50 18.69
N ALA A 983 -53.73 13.54 18.73
CA ALA A 983 -54.56 13.39 17.53
C ALA A 983 -54.45 14.65 16.64
N ILE A 984 -54.45 15.84 17.27
CA ILE A 984 -54.22 17.13 16.61
C ILE A 984 -52.85 17.17 15.94
N LEU A 985 -51.78 16.81 16.67
CA LEU A 985 -50.43 16.75 16.10
C LEU A 985 -50.32 15.71 14.99
N ALA A 986 -51.07 14.60 15.05
CA ALA A 986 -51.11 13.63 13.98
C ALA A 986 -51.78 14.20 12.72
N ALA A 987 -52.90 14.93 12.87
CA ALA A 987 -53.59 15.60 11.78
C ALA A 987 -52.74 16.71 11.15
N LEU A 988 -52.09 17.55 11.96
CA LEU A 988 -51.21 18.63 11.48
C LEU A 988 -50.00 18.10 10.69
N ARG A 989 -49.47 16.93 11.05
CA ARG A 989 -48.39 16.27 10.29
C ARG A 989 -48.88 15.58 9.02
N ALA A 990 -50.09 15.02 9.05
CA ALA A 990 -50.64 14.29 7.90
C ALA A 990 -51.18 15.25 6.82
N PHE A 991 -51.84 16.32 7.24
CA PHE A 991 -52.58 17.20 6.34
C PHE A 991 -51.96 18.59 6.17
N GLY A 992 -51.06 19.02 7.07
CA GLY A 992 -50.47 20.37 7.07
C GLY A 992 -48.95 20.37 7.11
N ARG A 993 -48.37 21.52 7.48
CA ARG A 993 -46.92 21.75 7.59
C ARG A 993 -46.41 21.67 9.04
N GLY A 994 -47.17 21.02 9.93
CA GLY A 994 -46.85 20.91 11.36
C GLY A 994 -47.47 22.02 12.21
N ILE A 995 -47.15 22.02 13.51
CA ILE A 995 -47.76 22.94 14.50
C ILE A 995 -47.21 24.37 14.43
N GLU A 996 -46.00 24.56 13.93
CA GLU A 996 -45.33 25.87 13.83
C GLU A 996 -45.92 26.76 12.73
N GLU A 997 -46.58 26.16 11.73
CA GLU A 997 -47.16 26.84 10.58
C GLU A 997 -48.71 26.82 10.61
N VAL A 998 -49.31 26.63 11.78
CA VAL A 998 -50.77 26.63 11.91
C VAL A 998 -51.33 28.03 11.69
N ASP A 999 -52.13 28.18 10.63
CA ASP A 999 -52.86 29.40 10.33
C ASP A 999 -54.18 29.44 11.12
N MET A 1000 -54.17 30.17 12.24
CA MET A 1000 -55.36 30.38 13.08
C MET A 1000 -56.41 31.28 12.40
N ASP A 1001 -56.02 32.09 11.41
CA ASP A 1001 -56.98 32.91 10.65
C ASP A 1001 -57.86 32.02 9.75
N MET A 1002 -57.33 30.89 9.28
CA MET A 1002 -58.13 29.90 8.55
C MET A 1002 -59.30 29.38 9.39
N ALA A 1003 -59.04 29.02 10.65
CA ALA A 1003 -60.09 28.60 11.58
C ALA A 1003 -61.06 29.77 11.87
N ARG A 1004 -60.54 30.96 12.15
CA ARG A 1004 -61.34 32.15 12.45
C ARG A 1004 -62.32 32.53 11.32
N LEU A 1005 -61.88 32.45 10.07
CA LEU A 1005 -62.67 32.88 8.91
C LEU A 1005 -63.63 31.81 8.39
N TYR A 1006 -63.23 30.53 8.43
CA TYR A 1006 -63.94 29.48 7.70
C TYR A 1006 -64.56 28.38 8.57
N ALA A 1007 -64.15 28.21 9.83
CA ALA A 1007 -64.62 27.09 10.65
C ALA A 1007 -66.14 27.07 10.81
N GLN A 1008 -66.79 28.23 11.06
CA GLN A 1008 -68.23 28.30 11.28
C GLN A 1008 -69.01 27.80 10.05
N GLY A 1009 -68.68 28.33 8.87
CA GLY A 1009 -69.37 27.94 7.64
C GLY A 1009 -69.09 26.49 7.22
N ILE A 1010 -67.88 25.97 7.46
CA ILE A 1010 -67.54 24.56 7.20
C ILE A 1010 -68.34 23.63 8.12
N ILE A 1011 -68.45 23.98 9.41
CA ILE A 1011 -69.22 23.21 10.40
C ILE A 1011 -70.72 23.25 10.07
N ASP A 1012 -71.28 24.41 9.76
CA ASP A 1012 -72.71 24.55 9.43
C ASP A 1012 -73.11 23.78 8.16
N ALA A 1013 -72.19 23.66 7.20
CA ALA A 1013 -72.36 22.91 5.96
C ALA A 1013 -72.13 21.39 6.13
N SER A 1014 -71.71 20.92 7.31
CA SER A 1014 -71.38 19.53 7.54
C SER A 1014 -72.60 18.61 7.41
N PRO A 1015 -72.50 17.48 6.69
CA PRO A 1015 -73.54 16.44 6.66
C PRO A 1015 -73.55 15.58 7.92
N VAL A 1016 -72.58 15.76 8.84
CA VAL A 1016 -72.44 14.96 10.06
C VAL A 1016 -73.05 15.72 11.24
N GLU A 1017 -74.11 15.17 11.84
CA GLU A 1017 -74.94 15.88 12.83
C GLU A 1017 -74.17 16.41 14.04
N TYR A 1018 -73.26 15.61 14.64
CA TYR A 1018 -72.52 16.06 15.83
C TYR A 1018 -71.52 17.17 15.49
N VAL A 1019 -70.96 17.16 14.27
CA VAL A 1019 -70.10 18.24 13.79
C VAL A 1019 -70.94 19.49 13.59
N LYS A 1020 -72.05 19.38 12.86
CA LYS A 1020 -72.99 20.48 12.60
C LYS A 1020 -73.59 21.08 13.87
N GLY A 1021 -73.78 20.27 14.91
CA GLY A 1021 -74.27 20.70 16.22
C GLY A 1021 -73.22 21.36 17.11
N ALA A 1022 -71.94 21.32 16.74
CA ALA A 1022 -70.84 21.87 17.53
C ALA A 1022 -70.84 23.41 17.49
N LYS A 1023 -70.88 24.05 18.66
CA LYS A 1023 -70.91 25.52 18.75
C LYS A 1023 -69.51 26.07 18.97
N LEU A 1024 -68.99 26.81 17.98
CA LEU A 1024 -67.67 27.45 18.09
C LEU A 1024 -67.60 28.38 19.30
N THR A 1025 -66.63 28.11 20.17
CA THR A 1025 -66.45 28.77 21.47
C THR A 1025 -64.97 29.09 21.68
N GLY A 1026 -64.66 30.17 22.38
CA GLY A 1026 -63.31 30.61 22.68
C GLY A 1026 -63.03 32.03 22.19
N THR A 1027 -61.93 32.59 22.67
CA THR A 1027 -61.54 33.98 22.39
C THR A 1027 -61.23 34.21 20.91
N LEU A 1028 -60.85 33.18 20.14
CA LEU A 1028 -60.64 33.31 18.69
C LEU A 1028 -61.93 33.67 17.92
N PHE A 1029 -63.08 33.17 18.39
CA PHE A 1029 -64.39 33.37 17.76
C PHE A 1029 -65.21 34.51 18.42
N GLY A 1030 -64.65 35.18 19.42
CA GLY A 1030 -65.31 36.27 20.16
C GLY A 1030 -66.32 35.81 21.22
N THR A 1031 -66.40 34.50 21.49
CA THR A 1031 -67.38 33.87 22.40
C THR A 1031 -66.64 33.18 23.57
N GLY A 1032 -66.14 33.94 24.54
CA GLY A 1032 -65.32 33.35 25.61
C GLY A 1032 -64.81 34.35 26.67
N SER A 1033 -65.71 35.11 27.29
CA SER A 1033 -65.35 36.04 28.38
C SER A 1033 -64.72 35.29 29.55
N GLY A 1034 -63.42 35.52 29.82
CA GLY A 1034 -62.68 34.87 30.90
C GLY A 1034 -61.80 33.67 30.49
N MET A 1035 -61.69 33.36 29.20
CA MET A 1035 -60.78 32.34 28.66
C MET A 1035 -59.45 32.95 28.19
N GLU A 1036 -58.41 32.13 28.06
CA GLU A 1036 -57.09 32.55 27.54
C GLU A 1036 -57.20 33.09 26.11
N SER A 1037 -56.38 34.08 25.75
CA SER A 1037 -56.33 34.66 24.41
C SER A 1037 -55.89 33.62 23.37
N GLY A 1038 -56.61 33.52 22.25
CA GLY A 1038 -56.34 32.55 21.17
C GLY A 1038 -57.00 31.18 21.31
N THR A 1039 -57.91 30.99 22.28
CA THR A 1039 -58.62 29.73 22.48
C THR A 1039 -59.50 29.39 21.27
N CYS A 1040 -59.25 28.22 20.66
CA CYS A 1040 -59.91 27.74 19.44
C CYS A 1040 -60.56 26.36 19.67
N CYS A 1041 -61.83 26.36 20.11
CA CYS A 1041 -62.56 25.15 20.44
C CYS A 1041 -64.03 25.22 19.99
N ALA A 1042 -64.73 24.10 20.11
CA ALA A 1042 -66.18 24.04 19.92
C ALA A 1042 -66.80 23.26 21.09
N ASP A 1043 -67.93 23.75 21.60
CA ASP A 1043 -68.78 22.99 22.49
C ASP A 1043 -69.49 21.90 21.68
N THR A 1044 -69.01 20.67 21.82
CA THR A 1044 -69.58 19.47 21.20
C THR A 1044 -70.53 18.75 22.16
N SER A 1045 -70.78 19.31 23.35
CA SER A 1045 -71.50 18.69 24.45
C SER A 1045 -70.95 17.30 24.82
N PHE A 1046 -69.66 17.08 24.58
CA PHE A 1046 -68.98 15.81 24.80
C PHE A 1046 -68.13 15.88 26.08
N TRP A 1047 -68.77 15.57 27.21
CA TRP A 1047 -68.22 15.72 28.57
C TRP A 1047 -67.27 14.58 28.97
N VAL A 1048 -66.16 14.43 28.26
CA VAL A 1048 -65.10 13.46 28.60
C VAL A 1048 -64.12 14.02 29.62
N ASP A 1049 -63.49 13.13 30.38
CA ASP A 1049 -62.43 13.48 31.32
C ASP A 1049 -61.19 13.98 30.57
N HIS A 1050 -60.78 15.22 30.85
CA HIS A 1050 -59.62 15.87 30.23
C HIS A 1050 -58.29 15.56 30.95
N THR A 1051 -58.29 14.75 32.00
CA THR A 1051 -57.06 14.41 32.76
C THR A 1051 -55.95 13.81 31.87
N GLU A 1052 -56.26 12.79 31.05
CA GLU A 1052 -55.30 12.20 30.10
C GLU A 1052 -54.87 13.20 28.99
N PRO A 1053 -55.80 13.89 28.30
CA PRO A 1053 -55.45 14.95 27.35
C PRO A 1053 -54.56 16.08 27.90
N LEU A 1054 -54.83 16.57 29.11
CA LEU A 1054 -54.06 17.65 29.74
C LEU A 1054 -52.65 17.18 30.13
N ALA A 1055 -52.50 15.95 30.64
CA ALA A 1055 -51.19 15.36 30.89
C ALA A 1055 -50.39 15.20 29.59
N ALA A 1056 -51.04 14.76 28.51
CA ALA A 1056 -50.44 14.70 27.19
C ALA A 1056 -50.02 16.09 26.66
N LEU A 1057 -50.83 17.13 26.91
CA LEU A 1057 -50.52 18.50 26.51
C LEU A 1057 -49.32 19.06 27.27
N GLN A 1058 -49.21 18.78 28.57
CA GLN A 1058 -48.03 19.16 29.36
C GLN A 1058 -46.74 18.52 28.83
N GLN A 1059 -46.79 17.24 28.43
CA GLN A 1059 -45.64 16.57 27.80
C GLN A 1059 -45.25 17.20 26.46
N VAL A 1060 -46.22 17.67 25.67
CA VAL A 1060 -45.96 18.37 24.41
C VAL A 1060 -45.32 19.74 24.68
N LYS A 1061 -45.88 20.53 25.61
CA LYS A 1061 -45.32 21.84 26.00
C LYS A 1061 -43.89 21.71 26.57
N GLY A 1062 -43.62 20.66 27.34
CA GLY A 1062 -42.28 20.37 27.89
C GLY A 1062 -41.19 20.09 26.83
N LYS A 1063 -41.58 19.77 25.59
CA LYS A 1063 -40.65 19.59 24.46
C LYS A 1063 -40.38 20.89 23.69
N GLY A 1064 -40.78 22.05 24.23
CA GLY A 1064 -40.57 23.37 23.62
C GLY A 1064 -41.58 23.73 22.52
N VAL A 1065 -42.66 22.96 22.36
CA VAL A 1065 -43.69 23.21 21.34
C VAL A 1065 -44.68 24.27 21.84
N GLN A 1066 -44.84 25.36 21.10
CA GLN A 1066 -45.88 26.36 21.37
C GLN A 1066 -47.26 25.83 20.99
N TRP A 1067 -48.23 25.95 21.88
CA TRP A 1067 -49.60 25.45 21.68
C TRP A 1067 -50.55 26.61 21.32
N PRO A 1068 -50.99 26.75 20.06
CA PRO A 1068 -51.71 27.93 19.59
C PRO A 1068 -53.23 27.89 19.88
N PHE A 1069 -53.78 26.75 20.31
CA PHE A 1069 -55.22 26.54 20.44
C PHE A 1069 -55.82 26.96 21.80
N GLY A 1070 -54.99 27.44 22.74
CA GLY A 1070 -55.39 27.81 24.10
C GLY A 1070 -55.72 26.62 25.02
N GLU A 1071 -56.26 26.91 26.20
CA GLU A 1071 -56.79 25.90 27.13
C GLU A 1071 -58.11 25.30 26.65
N LEU A 1072 -58.38 24.05 27.02
CA LEU A 1072 -59.60 23.33 26.63
C LEU A 1072 -60.66 23.38 27.75
N PRO A 1073 -61.78 24.09 27.57
CA PRO A 1073 -62.89 24.06 28.53
C PRO A 1073 -63.55 22.68 28.60
N GLU A 1074 -64.16 22.33 29.74
CA GLU A 1074 -64.93 21.09 29.85
C GLU A 1074 -66.11 21.08 28.87
N GLY A 1075 -66.38 19.91 28.26
CA GLY A 1075 -67.44 19.73 27.27
C GLY A 1075 -67.07 20.22 25.85
N CYS A 1076 -65.90 20.86 25.69
CA CYS A 1076 -65.39 21.32 24.41
C CYS A 1076 -64.31 20.41 23.82
N GLU A 1077 -64.15 20.50 22.50
CA GLU A 1077 -63.04 19.90 21.75
C GLU A 1077 -62.30 20.96 20.94
N TYR A 1078 -60.99 20.81 20.73
CA TYR A 1078 -60.24 21.74 19.90
C TYR A 1078 -60.69 21.64 18.44
N VAL A 1079 -60.84 22.80 17.79
CA VAL A 1079 -61.13 22.87 16.35
C VAL A 1079 -59.82 23.07 15.61
N VAL A 1080 -59.51 22.15 14.71
CA VAL A 1080 -58.31 22.24 13.85
C VAL A 1080 -58.75 22.22 12.40
N LEU A 1081 -58.32 23.23 11.65
CA LEU A 1081 -58.55 23.35 10.21
C LEU A 1081 -57.20 23.60 9.52
N VAL A 1082 -56.96 22.88 8.43
CA VAL A 1082 -55.65 22.85 7.76
C VAL A 1082 -55.84 22.97 6.25
N LYS A 1083 -55.01 23.79 5.58
CA LYS A 1083 -54.94 23.88 4.12
C LYS A 1083 -54.18 22.68 3.56
N GLY A 1084 -54.71 22.04 2.52
CA GLY A 1084 -54.05 20.90 1.85
C GLY A 1084 -52.70 21.29 1.24
N ALA A 1085 -51.72 20.38 1.31
CA ALA A 1085 -50.31 20.64 0.96
C ALA A 1085 -50.06 20.94 -0.54
N ASP A 1086 -50.97 20.58 -1.44
CA ASP A 1086 -50.83 20.72 -2.90
C ASP A 1086 -51.56 21.95 -3.48
N VAL A 1087 -51.82 22.97 -2.66
CA VAL A 1087 -52.43 24.23 -3.09
C VAL A 1087 -51.48 25.38 -2.80
N ASP A 1088 -50.56 25.63 -3.72
CA ASP A 1088 -49.99 26.98 -3.88
C ASP A 1088 -51.11 27.96 -4.28
#